data_AF-A0A7X6DA75-F1
#
_entry.id   AF-A0A7X6DA75-F1
#
_cell.length_a   1.000
_cell.length_b   1.000
_cell.length_c   1.000
_cell.angle_alpha   90.00
_cell.angle_beta   90.00
_cell.angle_gamma   90.00
#
_symmetry.space_group_name_H-M   'P 1'
#
loop_
_entity.id
_entity.type
_entity.pdbx_description
1 polymer ?
#
loop_
_entity_poly.entity_id
_entity_poly.type
_entity_poly.pdbx_seq_one_letter_code
_entity_poly.pdbx_strand_id
1 'polypeptide(L)'
;MKKWLVGSIVLNFMLVSLPVVTAEEATSNSTIESSMIDDLLPELTEESEIQEFNPNVMAETQDAMISAEKENVLSQQNEPKIIGGTAYFSDYGIEDDTQPADEALEKMIQNPKVTKIVSTSNLWFKERHTITRNNLEIDFGNYTVKNGEMADAANNDPFAAVLIFKGDNQGEKQQVTLKEGMKLYQEIFEVADSSEFELYDYYRVHVNARPGKVGTVGKQEKEIDKMIMVTEIIDKTHVKFNYRMGWELEAGRILTYDKVEPVRNVTVKNAKYYNTGKGELDSASLASFEYVVEGNISDVESYHTYWPAIMRRHNTHYYTIRTKLYNPIEVVVGGTGYLTQQIHTLYGTVKDNQTSAARHLNDFTGSAYSVVENNHATNDYHGGFVTHGQFEHDLTYINNTGLLSFANSGLTWGESARRITVKKHYGSWVIARTKITDLTLEDVEVHAEDYYPDSGKFLINADGAQLKGVTGDGVIFTQRSNRSRRPTSIEGSSFKKADIVITKEGPNAVTSEILLKDFPEEPTEPTESSSSDTDTSSSTDSSSSDTETTSTSSSTDNSSSDTETTSTSSSTEDSSSDTGTTSTSSSTEDSSSDTGTTSTSSDEKLSEEQLINKTKVNPIYVGDKIIKGITIPNTLVSYGLTEVNPKSIKQVKADVNGSFELEVSDKLEKGDVVVLTLVNEKVTATIKQSVLEKEVENGSNQNNGNNQNNNQSGSNYSNNDSTNNGKYLPKTGETISFLAPVGLIVLLITCVFVFKRRRVE
;
A
#
# COMPACT_ATOMS: atom_id res chain seq x y z
N MET A 1 -67.20 -11.62 3.16
CA MET A 1 -66.83 -12.04 4.53
C MET A 1 -65.39 -11.54 4.74
N LYS A 2 -65.05 -10.67 5.71
CA LYS A 2 -64.90 -10.89 7.19
C LYS A 2 -63.96 -12.10 7.46
N LYS A 3 -62.82 -12.03 8.17
CA LYS A 3 -62.00 -10.99 8.90
C LYS A 3 -60.50 -11.21 8.48
N TRP A 4 -59.43 -10.48 8.85
CA TRP A 4 -59.07 -9.13 9.41
C TRP A 4 -57.57 -8.90 9.02
N LEU A 5 -57.03 -7.68 8.83
CA LEU A 5 -56.60 -6.63 9.79
C LEU A 5 -55.51 -7.08 10.79
N VAL A 6 -54.21 -6.72 10.66
CA VAL A 6 -53.51 -5.38 10.69
C VAL A 6 -53.29 -4.88 12.13
N GLY A 7 -52.15 -4.31 12.57
CA GLY A 7 -50.91 -3.89 11.88
C GLY A 7 -50.70 -2.36 11.95
N SER A 8 -49.55 -1.85 12.39
CA SER A 8 -49.30 -0.39 12.45
C SER A 8 -47.82 -0.01 12.34
N ILE A 9 -47.53 0.91 11.42
CA ILE A 9 -46.37 1.82 11.39
C ILE A 9 -46.92 3.18 10.92
N VAL A 10 -46.44 4.29 11.49
CA VAL A 10 -46.09 5.59 10.83
C VAL A 10 -46.08 6.71 11.88
N LEU A 11 -45.00 7.48 11.85
CA LEU A 11 -44.75 8.69 12.64
C LEU A 11 -45.38 9.92 11.98
N ASN A 12 -45.79 10.94 12.74
CA ASN A 12 -45.76 12.30 12.22
C ASN A 12 -45.58 13.37 13.33
N PHE A 13 -44.94 14.48 12.98
CA PHE A 13 -44.57 15.56 13.90
C PHE A 13 -45.60 16.69 13.92
N MET A 14 -45.77 17.34 15.08
CA MET A 14 -45.98 18.79 15.14
C MET A 14 -45.49 19.36 16.47
N LEU A 15 -44.66 20.41 16.43
CA LEU A 15 -44.28 21.17 17.62
C LEU A 15 -45.31 22.27 17.91
N VAL A 16 -45.71 22.40 19.18
CA VAL A 16 -46.15 23.67 19.77
C VAL A 16 -45.53 23.80 21.16
N SER A 17 -45.05 24.99 21.49
CA SER A 17 -44.31 25.32 22.71
C SER A 17 -45.18 25.36 23.98
N LEU A 18 -44.62 24.88 25.10
CA LEU A 18 -45.00 25.29 26.46
C LEU A 18 -43.73 25.64 27.27
N PRO A 19 -43.79 26.59 28.22
CA PRO A 19 -42.61 27.15 28.88
C PRO A 19 -42.10 26.30 30.05
N VAL A 20 -40.80 26.44 30.33
CA VAL A 20 -40.19 25.98 31.59
C VAL A 20 -40.73 26.82 32.75
N VAL A 21 -41.18 26.14 33.80
CA VAL A 21 -41.32 26.71 35.16
C VAL A 21 -40.50 25.84 36.08
N THR A 22 -39.57 26.44 36.81
CA THR A 22 -38.67 25.76 37.75
C THR A 22 -39.40 25.35 39.01
N ALA A 23 -39.06 24.17 39.56
CA ALA A 23 -39.46 23.81 40.92
C ALA A 23 -38.63 24.62 41.93
N GLU A 24 -39.29 25.12 42.98
CA GLU A 24 -38.66 25.73 44.15
C GLU A 24 -39.43 25.29 45.41
N GLU A 25 -38.78 25.36 46.58
CA GLU A 25 -39.16 24.62 47.78
C GLU A 25 -40.26 25.29 48.61
N ALA A 26 -41.11 24.48 49.26
CA ALA A 26 -41.57 24.76 50.64
C ALA A 26 -42.22 23.52 51.28
N THR A 27 -41.84 23.20 52.51
CA THR A 27 -42.53 22.21 53.37
C THR A 27 -43.40 22.89 54.42
N SER A 28 -44.59 22.35 54.70
CA SER A 28 -45.25 22.49 56.02
C SER A 28 -46.42 21.50 56.18
N ASN A 29 -46.60 20.98 57.39
CA ASN A 29 -47.72 20.09 57.76
C ASN A 29 -48.95 20.89 58.19
N SER A 30 -50.16 20.41 57.88
CA SER A 30 -51.35 20.68 58.70
C SER A 30 -52.39 19.55 58.65
N THR A 31 -52.55 18.92 59.81
CA THR A 31 -53.58 18.00 60.33
C THR A 31 -54.94 17.91 59.62
N ILE A 32 -55.33 16.66 59.32
CA ILE A 32 -56.66 16.01 59.39
C ILE A 32 -57.87 16.90 59.76
N GLU A 33 -58.92 16.84 58.91
CA GLU A 33 -60.32 16.68 59.35
C GLU A 33 -60.99 15.52 58.57
N SER A 34 -62.14 15.04 59.04
CA SER A 34 -62.83 13.85 58.52
C SER A 34 -64.34 14.05 58.42
N SER A 35 -64.90 13.92 57.21
CA SER A 35 -66.34 13.84 56.95
C SER A 35 -66.63 13.37 55.53
N MET A 36 -67.68 12.54 55.33
CA MET A 36 -68.22 12.09 54.03
C MET A 36 -67.23 11.16 53.26
N ILE A 37 -67.40 9.84 53.16
CA ILE A 37 -68.60 8.95 53.08
C ILE A 37 -69.45 9.21 51.83
N ASP A 38 -69.64 8.11 51.09
CA ASP A 38 -70.51 7.87 49.93
C ASP A 38 -70.33 8.76 48.68
N ASP A 39 -69.55 8.28 47.70
CA ASP A 39 -70.14 7.82 46.43
C ASP A 39 -69.17 6.96 45.59
N LEU A 40 -69.69 6.27 44.56
CA LEU A 40 -68.97 5.54 43.48
C LEU A 40 -68.18 4.25 43.83
N LEU A 41 -68.91 3.18 44.17
CA LEU A 41 -68.51 1.80 43.81
C LEU A 41 -69.27 1.35 42.55
N PRO A 42 -68.60 0.82 41.51
CA PRO A 42 -69.27 0.11 40.42
C PRO A 42 -69.55 -1.35 40.80
N GLU A 43 -70.66 -1.91 40.28
CA GLU A 43 -71.03 -3.31 40.49
C GLU A 43 -70.02 -4.27 39.84
N LEU A 44 -69.62 -5.31 40.56
CA LEU A 44 -69.01 -6.52 40.00
C LEU A 44 -69.76 -7.74 40.52
N THR A 45 -70.21 -8.59 39.60
CA THR A 45 -71.08 -9.74 39.85
C THR A 45 -70.33 -10.94 40.41
N GLU A 46 -70.99 -11.71 41.27
CA GLU A 46 -70.51 -13.02 41.71
C GLU A 46 -70.40 -14.00 40.52
N GLU A 47 -69.20 -14.54 40.29
CA GLU A 47 -68.93 -15.97 39.98
C GLU A 47 -67.44 -16.15 39.63
N SER A 48 -66.63 -16.56 40.61
CA SER A 48 -65.33 -17.23 40.38
C SER A 48 -64.92 -18.02 41.63
N GLU A 49 -64.03 -18.99 41.45
CA GLU A 49 -63.79 -20.06 42.42
C GLU A 49 -62.97 -19.59 43.64
N ILE A 50 -63.29 -20.12 44.82
CA ILE A 50 -62.44 -19.98 46.01
C ILE A 50 -61.19 -20.85 45.80
N GLN A 51 -60.13 -20.27 45.23
CA GLN A 51 -58.81 -20.90 45.29
C GLN A 51 -58.28 -20.86 46.73
N GLU A 52 -57.80 -22.01 47.18
CA GLU A 52 -57.31 -22.22 48.55
C GLU A 52 -56.03 -21.40 48.78
N PHE A 53 -56.04 -20.54 49.81
CA PHE A 53 -54.97 -19.58 50.07
C PHE A 53 -53.71 -20.30 50.58
N ASN A 54 -52.82 -20.69 49.67
CA ASN A 54 -51.60 -21.42 49.98
C ASN A 54 -50.46 -20.47 50.40
N PRO A 55 -50.07 -20.40 51.69
CA PRO A 55 -49.05 -19.47 52.16
C PRO A 55 -47.64 -19.77 51.60
N ASN A 56 -47.39 -20.99 51.10
CA ASN A 56 -46.09 -21.35 50.55
C ASN A 56 -45.77 -20.58 49.26
N VAL A 57 -46.78 -20.21 48.47
CA VAL A 57 -46.58 -19.46 47.20
C VAL A 57 -46.08 -18.03 47.47
N MET A 58 -46.54 -17.42 48.57
CA MET A 58 -46.04 -16.11 49.02
C MET A 58 -44.60 -16.22 49.57
N ALA A 59 -44.25 -17.33 50.23
CA ALA A 59 -42.88 -17.58 50.66
C ALA A 59 -41.94 -17.79 49.46
N GLU A 60 -42.30 -18.66 48.50
CA GLU A 60 -41.50 -18.92 47.30
C GLU A 60 -41.29 -17.67 46.43
N THR A 61 -42.32 -16.81 46.28
CA THR A 61 -42.17 -15.55 45.54
C THR A 61 -41.34 -14.51 46.31
N GLN A 62 -41.42 -14.47 47.64
CA GLN A 62 -40.62 -13.55 48.45
C GLN A 62 -39.14 -14.00 48.55
N ASP A 63 -38.87 -15.30 48.67
CA ASP A 63 -37.51 -15.85 48.57
C ASP A 63 -36.93 -15.67 47.16
N ALA A 64 -37.74 -15.81 46.10
CA ALA A 64 -37.30 -15.50 44.73
C ALA A 64 -36.93 -14.02 44.55
N MET A 65 -37.71 -13.09 45.10
CA MET A 65 -37.35 -11.66 45.09
C MET A 65 -36.09 -11.36 45.92
N ILE A 66 -35.94 -11.97 47.10
CA ILE A 66 -34.73 -11.81 47.94
C ILE A 66 -33.50 -12.45 47.26
N SER A 67 -33.67 -13.52 46.49
CA SER A 67 -32.60 -14.11 45.68
C SER A 67 -32.21 -13.19 44.53
N ALA A 68 -33.18 -12.61 43.81
CA ALA A 68 -32.93 -11.65 42.75
C ALA A 68 -32.29 -10.35 43.26
N GLU A 69 -32.69 -9.83 44.43
CA GLU A 69 -31.99 -8.71 45.09
C GLU A 69 -30.57 -9.09 45.49
N LYS A 70 -30.32 -10.31 46.00
CA LYS A 70 -28.96 -10.77 46.31
C LYS A 70 -28.10 -10.90 45.06
N GLU A 71 -28.62 -11.43 43.96
CA GLU A 71 -27.89 -11.48 42.68
C GLU A 71 -27.60 -10.07 42.15
N ASN A 72 -28.54 -9.12 42.27
CA ASN A 72 -28.35 -7.73 41.88
C ASN A 72 -27.36 -6.96 42.78
N VAL A 73 -27.28 -7.31 44.08
CA VAL A 73 -26.27 -6.75 45.00
C VAL A 73 -24.90 -7.39 44.77
N LEU A 74 -24.81 -8.70 44.50
CA LEU A 74 -23.54 -9.35 44.14
C LEU A 74 -23.02 -8.87 42.78
N SER A 75 -23.88 -8.64 41.78
CA SER A 75 -23.44 -8.12 40.48
C SER A 75 -22.89 -6.71 40.60
N GLN A 76 -23.51 -5.84 41.41
CA GLN A 76 -23.00 -4.49 41.70
C GLN A 76 -21.72 -4.49 42.55
N GLN A 77 -21.45 -5.54 43.35
CA GLN A 77 -20.16 -5.71 44.04
C GLN A 77 -19.05 -6.27 43.13
N ASN A 78 -19.41 -6.83 41.97
CA ASN A 78 -18.49 -7.42 40.99
C ASN A 78 -18.37 -6.58 39.70
N GLU A 79 -18.74 -5.29 39.70
CA GLU A 79 -18.44 -4.41 38.54
C GLU A 79 -16.92 -4.25 38.37
N PRO A 80 -16.38 -4.51 37.15
CA PRO A 80 -14.95 -4.35 36.87
C PRO A 80 -14.41 -2.96 37.20
N LYS A 81 -13.22 -2.92 37.80
CA LYS A 81 -12.70 -1.74 38.50
C LYS A 81 -12.09 -0.71 37.55
N ILE A 82 -12.87 0.31 37.18
CA ILE A 82 -12.37 1.43 36.36
C ILE A 82 -11.64 2.46 37.25
N ILE A 83 -10.33 2.60 37.07
CA ILE A 83 -9.48 3.52 37.84
C ILE A 83 -9.10 4.71 36.95
N GLY A 84 -9.69 5.89 37.21
CA GLY A 84 -9.36 7.12 36.48
C GLY A 84 -9.59 7.04 34.96
N GLY A 85 -10.56 6.23 34.53
CA GLY A 85 -10.84 5.93 33.12
C GLY A 85 -10.00 4.79 32.53
N THR A 86 -9.11 4.18 33.30
CA THR A 86 -8.38 2.97 32.90
C THR A 86 -9.13 1.72 33.34
N ALA A 87 -9.25 0.73 32.46
CA ALA A 87 -9.72 -0.63 32.74
C ALA A 87 -8.63 -1.65 32.39
N TYR A 88 -8.57 -2.76 33.13
CA TYR A 88 -7.55 -3.80 32.98
C TYR A 88 -8.20 -5.14 32.60
N PHE A 89 -7.57 -5.91 31.71
CA PHE A 89 -8.07 -7.24 31.31
C PHE A 89 -8.22 -8.21 32.50
N SER A 90 -7.37 -8.11 33.53
CA SER A 90 -7.50 -8.87 34.80
C SER A 90 -8.77 -8.54 35.59
N ASP A 91 -9.24 -7.28 35.60
CA ASP A 91 -10.50 -6.89 36.28
C ASP A 91 -11.75 -7.50 35.59
N TYR A 92 -11.57 -8.10 34.41
CA TYR A 92 -12.57 -8.88 33.67
C TYR A 92 -12.26 -10.39 33.65
N GLY A 93 -11.25 -10.85 34.40
CA GLY A 93 -10.88 -12.26 34.56
C GLY A 93 -9.91 -12.81 33.50
N ILE A 94 -9.27 -11.97 32.68
CA ILE A 94 -8.33 -12.42 31.65
C ILE A 94 -6.88 -12.36 32.18
N GLU A 95 -6.47 -13.42 32.88
CA GLU A 95 -5.13 -13.54 33.49
C GLU A 95 -4.06 -14.12 32.54
N ASP A 96 -4.45 -14.80 31.47
CA ASP A 96 -3.56 -15.36 30.44
C ASP A 96 -4.28 -15.60 29.09
N ASP A 97 -3.55 -16.15 28.11
CA ASP A 97 -4.05 -16.47 26.77
C ASP A 97 -4.64 -17.89 26.61
N THR A 98 -5.14 -18.49 27.70
CA THR A 98 -5.88 -19.77 27.68
C THR A 98 -7.37 -19.63 27.37
N GLN A 99 -7.94 -18.43 27.52
CA GLN A 99 -9.33 -18.13 27.17
C GLN A 99 -9.45 -16.86 26.30
N PRO A 100 -10.53 -16.71 25.50
CA PRO A 100 -10.68 -15.58 24.59
C PRO A 100 -10.98 -14.28 25.35
N ALA A 101 -10.31 -13.19 24.97
CA ALA A 101 -10.41 -11.87 25.60
C ALA A 101 -11.53 -10.98 25.00
N ASP A 102 -12.25 -11.48 23.99
CA ASP A 102 -13.18 -10.72 23.15
C ASP A 102 -14.34 -10.09 23.96
N GLU A 103 -14.93 -10.85 24.90
CA GLU A 103 -16.04 -10.36 25.73
C GLU A 103 -15.59 -9.27 26.72
N ALA A 104 -14.37 -9.38 27.26
CA ALA A 104 -13.78 -8.36 28.13
C ALA A 104 -13.51 -7.07 27.34
N LEU A 105 -12.96 -7.19 26.12
CA LEU A 105 -12.70 -6.08 25.23
C LEU A 105 -13.99 -5.34 24.85
N GLU A 106 -15.04 -6.06 24.44
CA GLU A 106 -16.36 -5.46 24.14
C GLU A 106 -16.94 -4.70 25.33
N LYS A 107 -16.96 -5.30 26.52
CA LYS A 107 -17.46 -4.65 27.74
C LYS A 107 -16.66 -3.38 28.11
N MET A 108 -15.36 -3.33 27.80
CA MET A 108 -14.53 -2.15 27.99
C MET A 108 -14.77 -1.07 26.91
N ILE A 109 -14.87 -1.45 25.64
CA ILE A 109 -15.16 -0.52 24.52
C ILE A 109 -16.52 0.16 24.72
N GLN A 110 -17.54 -0.62 25.10
CA GLN A 110 -18.92 -0.14 25.25
C GLN A 110 -19.13 0.76 26.48
N ASN A 111 -18.24 0.71 27.47
CA ASN A 111 -18.38 1.50 28.70
C ASN A 111 -17.82 2.94 28.52
N PRO A 112 -18.67 3.99 28.49
CA PRO A 112 -18.24 5.35 28.17
C PRO A 112 -17.29 5.99 29.21
N LYS A 113 -17.12 5.37 30.39
CA LYS A 113 -16.15 5.81 31.41
C LYS A 113 -14.72 5.36 31.08
N VAL A 114 -14.53 4.33 30.27
CA VAL A 114 -13.21 3.76 29.92
C VAL A 114 -12.58 4.56 28.79
N THR A 115 -11.49 5.28 29.03
CA THR A 115 -10.68 5.97 28.01
C THR A 115 -9.37 5.24 27.73
N LYS A 116 -8.96 4.31 28.59
CA LYS A 116 -7.79 3.46 28.41
C LYS A 116 -8.08 2.00 28.78
N ILE A 117 -7.65 1.08 27.92
CA ILE A 117 -7.65 -0.37 28.15
C ILE A 117 -6.20 -0.83 28.31
N VAL A 118 -5.92 -1.69 29.29
CA VAL A 118 -4.57 -2.19 29.61
C VAL A 118 -4.53 -3.71 29.70
N SER A 119 -3.54 -4.34 29.06
CA SER A 119 -3.22 -5.74 29.34
C SER A 119 -2.19 -5.90 30.47
N THR A 120 -2.42 -6.92 31.28
CA THR A 120 -1.55 -7.41 32.36
C THR A 120 -1.05 -8.83 32.08
N SER A 121 -1.39 -9.36 30.91
CA SER A 121 -1.33 -10.77 30.54
C SER A 121 -1.18 -10.92 29.01
N ASN A 122 -0.81 -12.11 28.55
CA ASN A 122 -0.98 -12.45 27.13
C ASN A 122 -2.48 -12.51 26.80
N LEU A 123 -2.85 -12.18 25.57
CA LEU A 123 -4.25 -12.18 25.12
C LEU A 123 -4.44 -13.03 23.87
N TRP A 124 -5.60 -13.68 23.81
CA TRP A 124 -6.14 -14.35 22.63
C TRP A 124 -7.43 -13.66 22.19
N PHE A 125 -7.58 -13.41 20.89
CA PHE A 125 -8.83 -13.00 20.26
C PHE A 125 -9.28 -14.01 19.19
N LYS A 126 -10.57 -14.28 19.13
CA LYS A 126 -11.21 -15.11 18.08
C LYS A 126 -12.16 -14.27 17.19
N GLU A 127 -12.50 -13.04 17.61
CA GLU A 127 -13.44 -12.16 16.92
C GLU A 127 -12.73 -10.90 16.37
N ARG A 128 -13.37 -10.20 15.43
CA ARG A 128 -12.85 -8.96 14.83
C ARG A 128 -13.70 -7.78 15.29
N HIS A 129 -13.14 -6.93 16.16
CA HIS A 129 -13.86 -5.89 16.87
C HIS A 129 -13.96 -4.61 16.04
N THR A 130 -15.19 -4.20 15.67
CA THR A 130 -15.41 -2.94 14.95
C THR A 130 -15.64 -1.78 15.91
N ILE A 131 -14.68 -0.86 15.98
CA ILE A 131 -14.62 0.22 16.97
C ILE A 131 -14.96 1.56 16.30
N THR A 132 -16.14 2.08 16.61
CA THR A 132 -16.66 3.39 16.13
C THR A 132 -16.43 4.52 17.16
N ARG A 133 -15.62 4.28 18.19
CA ARG A 133 -15.53 5.12 19.39
C ARG A 133 -14.27 6.00 19.41
N ASN A 134 -14.48 7.27 19.81
CA ASN A 134 -13.44 8.29 19.98
C ASN A 134 -12.77 8.25 21.36
N ASN A 135 -11.54 8.76 21.46
CA ASN A 135 -10.77 8.95 22.70
C ASN A 135 -10.51 7.63 23.45
N LEU A 136 -9.87 6.67 22.78
CA LEU A 136 -9.57 5.34 23.32
C LEU A 136 -8.09 4.96 23.11
N GLU A 137 -7.38 4.72 24.20
CA GLU A 137 -6.06 4.08 24.19
C GLU A 137 -6.18 2.59 24.52
N ILE A 138 -5.50 1.73 23.76
CA ILE A 138 -5.34 0.30 24.06
C ILE A 138 -3.84 0.02 24.20
N ASP A 139 -3.43 -0.36 25.41
CA ASP A 139 -2.04 -0.52 25.82
C ASP A 139 -1.78 -1.98 26.20
N PHE A 140 -1.16 -2.73 25.29
CA PHE A 140 -0.96 -4.17 25.45
C PHE A 140 0.25 -4.53 26.34
N GLY A 141 0.89 -3.56 27.02
CA GLY A 141 1.87 -3.81 28.09
C GLY A 141 3.18 -4.52 27.68
N ASN A 142 3.42 -4.71 26.38
CA ASN A 142 4.45 -5.55 25.74
C ASN A 142 4.21 -7.07 25.86
N TYR A 143 2.98 -7.47 26.18
CA TYR A 143 2.54 -8.86 26.19
C TYR A 143 2.27 -9.39 24.77
N THR A 144 2.17 -10.72 24.65
CA THR A 144 1.77 -11.39 23.40
C THR A 144 0.28 -11.19 23.15
N VAL A 145 -0.07 -10.84 21.92
CA VAL A 145 -1.44 -10.83 21.40
C VAL A 145 -1.49 -11.78 20.21
N LYS A 146 -2.42 -12.73 20.20
CA LYS A 146 -2.64 -13.66 19.08
C LYS A 146 -4.10 -13.64 18.64
N ASN A 147 -4.35 -13.81 17.34
CA ASN A 147 -5.64 -14.34 16.90
C ASN A 147 -5.68 -15.88 17.06
N GLY A 148 -6.81 -16.51 16.78
CA GLY A 148 -6.96 -17.96 16.75
C GLY A 148 -8.44 -18.35 16.73
N GLU A 149 -8.80 -19.45 16.04
CA GLU A 149 -10.20 -19.87 15.79
C GLU A 149 -11.08 -18.79 15.10
N MET A 150 -10.44 -17.79 14.49
CA MET A 150 -11.09 -16.64 13.89
C MET A 150 -11.80 -17.02 12.60
N ALA A 151 -13.07 -16.63 12.47
CA ALA A 151 -13.89 -16.90 11.29
C ALA A 151 -13.30 -16.27 10.02
N ASP A 152 -13.54 -16.89 8.86
CA ASP A 152 -13.08 -16.39 7.56
C ASP A 152 -13.52 -14.93 7.31
N ALA A 153 -12.58 -14.10 6.87
CA ALA A 153 -12.86 -12.76 6.33
C ALA A 153 -13.52 -12.84 4.95
N ALA A 154 -13.93 -11.68 4.42
CA ALA A 154 -14.27 -11.60 3.00
C ALA A 154 -13.01 -11.77 2.12
N ASN A 155 -13.18 -12.36 0.94
CA ASN A 155 -12.11 -12.46 -0.07
C ASN A 155 -11.61 -11.05 -0.41
N ASN A 156 -10.29 -10.86 -0.40
CA ASN A 156 -9.60 -9.60 -0.64
C ASN A 156 -10.01 -8.48 0.33
N ASP A 157 -10.05 -8.81 1.64
CA ASP A 157 -10.27 -7.85 2.72
C ASP A 157 -9.00 -7.57 3.55
N PRO A 158 -8.13 -6.65 3.11
CA PRO A 158 -6.97 -6.20 3.89
C PRO A 158 -7.33 -5.39 5.15
N PHE A 159 -8.62 -5.16 5.45
CA PHE A 159 -9.05 -4.54 6.72
C PHE A 159 -9.36 -5.58 7.80
N ALA A 160 -9.30 -6.87 7.48
CA ALA A 160 -9.47 -7.99 8.40
C ALA A 160 -8.40 -7.94 9.53
N ALA A 161 -8.77 -7.32 10.65
CA ALA A 161 -7.92 -7.11 11.81
C ALA A 161 -8.66 -7.46 13.11
N VAL A 162 -7.90 -7.68 14.19
CA VAL A 162 -8.47 -7.85 15.54
C VAL A 162 -9.19 -6.56 15.97
N LEU A 163 -8.59 -5.40 15.71
CA LEU A 163 -9.13 -4.08 16.01
C LEU A 163 -9.41 -3.29 14.72
N ILE A 164 -10.67 -3.09 14.37
CA ILE A 164 -11.11 -2.39 13.15
C ILE A 164 -11.69 -1.04 13.55
N PHE A 165 -10.86 0.01 13.58
CA PHE A 165 -11.32 1.37 13.88
C PHE A 165 -11.99 1.97 12.64
N LYS A 166 -13.27 2.34 12.74
CA LYS A 166 -14.07 2.74 11.58
C LYS A 166 -14.98 3.93 11.84
N GLY A 167 -14.71 5.03 11.16
CA GLY A 167 -15.64 6.15 11.02
C GLY A 167 -16.79 5.84 10.06
N ASP A 168 -17.88 6.58 10.20
CA ASP A 168 -19.09 6.45 9.38
C ASP A 168 -18.99 7.33 8.13
N ASN A 169 -19.15 6.72 6.95
CA ASN A 169 -19.33 7.45 5.69
C ASN A 169 -20.83 7.50 5.38
N GLN A 170 -21.43 8.68 5.62
CA GLN A 170 -22.86 8.96 5.48
C GLN A 170 -23.31 9.10 4.02
N GLY A 171 -22.40 8.86 3.07
CA GLY A 171 -22.64 8.95 1.64
C GLY A 171 -22.62 10.38 1.09
N GLU A 172 -22.78 10.43 -0.23
CA GLU A 172 -22.85 11.64 -1.04
C GLU A 172 -23.89 12.64 -0.49
N LYS A 173 -23.45 13.87 -0.23
CA LYS A 173 -24.34 15.03 -0.04
C LYS A 173 -24.63 15.70 -1.39
N GLN A 174 -23.59 15.97 -2.16
CA GLN A 174 -23.69 16.67 -3.44
C GLN A 174 -22.56 16.31 -4.41
N GLN A 175 -22.82 16.55 -5.69
CA GLN A 175 -21.81 16.58 -6.75
C GLN A 175 -21.76 17.96 -7.43
N VAL A 176 -20.57 18.37 -7.85
CA VAL A 176 -20.35 19.60 -8.62
C VAL A 176 -19.56 19.29 -9.87
N THR A 177 -20.12 19.67 -11.02
CA THR A 177 -19.35 19.80 -12.27
C THR A 177 -18.65 21.15 -12.25
N LEU A 178 -17.31 21.15 -12.14
CA LEU A 178 -16.49 22.36 -12.04
C LEU A 178 -16.74 23.32 -13.21
N LYS A 179 -17.13 24.57 -12.91
CA LYS A 179 -17.32 25.62 -13.94
C LYS A 179 -15.99 26.11 -14.49
N GLU A 180 -14.99 26.26 -13.61
CA GLU A 180 -13.60 26.58 -13.95
C GLU A 180 -12.66 25.51 -13.42
N GLY A 181 -11.49 25.35 -14.04
CA GLY A 181 -10.49 24.38 -13.59
C GLY A 181 -9.82 24.78 -12.28
N MET A 182 -9.68 23.84 -11.34
CA MET A 182 -8.95 24.07 -10.09
C MET A 182 -7.45 24.05 -10.32
N LYS A 183 -6.75 25.04 -9.75
CA LYS A 183 -5.32 25.26 -9.94
C LYS A 183 -4.49 24.58 -8.86
N LEU A 184 -3.20 24.39 -9.16
CA LEU A 184 -2.22 23.90 -8.20
C LEU A 184 -2.19 24.81 -6.96
N TYR A 185 -2.11 24.21 -5.77
CA TYR A 185 -2.15 24.85 -4.46
C TYR A 185 -3.46 25.55 -4.07
N GLN A 186 -4.56 25.32 -4.80
CA GLN A 186 -5.89 25.82 -4.40
C GLN A 186 -6.42 25.07 -3.16
N GLU A 187 -7.07 25.80 -2.25
CA GLU A 187 -7.68 25.30 -0.99
C GLU A 187 -9.19 25.53 -0.93
N ILE A 188 -9.72 26.38 -1.82
CA ILE A 188 -11.14 26.74 -1.93
C ILE A 188 -11.75 25.94 -3.08
N PHE A 189 -12.78 25.17 -2.78
CA PHE A 189 -13.44 24.23 -3.68
C PHE A 189 -14.85 24.73 -4.04
N GLU A 190 -15.29 24.42 -5.26
CA GLU A 190 -16.64 24.76 -5.73
C GLU A 190 -17.68 23.76 -5.18
N VAL A 191 -18.71 24.28 -4.50
CA VAL A 191 -19.85 23.53 -3.95
C VAL A 191 -21.16 24.00 -4.59
N ALA A 192 -22.17 23.13 -4.64
CA ALA A 192 -23.48 23.45 -5.21
C ALA A 192 -24.30 24.36 -4.27
N ASP A 193 -24.28 24.03 -2.98
CA ASP A 193 -24.79 24.84 -1.88
C ASP A 193 -23.85 24.67 -0.68
N SER A 194 -23.34 25.78 -0.14
CA SER A 194 -22.45 25.80 1.02
C SER A 194 -23.16 25.59 2.35
N SER A 195 -24.50 25.65 2.40
CA SER A 195 -25.28 25.44 3.62
C SER A 195 -25.43 23.97 4.03
N GLU A 196 -24.98 23.04 3.18
CA GLU A 196 -24.81 21.62 3.52
C GLU A 196 -23.47 21.30 4.22
N PHE A 197 -22.66 22.32 4.54
CA PHE A 197 -21.35 22.21 5.16
C PHE A 197 -21.29 22.99 6.48
N GLU A 198 -20.84 22.33 7.55
CA GLU A 198 -20.55 22.96 8.84
C GLU A 198 -19.03 23.10 9.04
N LEU A 199 -18.59 24.05 9.89
CA LEU A 199 -17.17 24.19 10.20
C LEU A 199 -16.68 22.97 10.99
N TYR A 200 -15.47 22.49 10.66
CA TYR A 200 -14.82 21.32 11.27
C TYR A 200 -15.46 19.95 10.95
N ASP A 201 -16.52 19.90 10.15
CA ASP A 201 -17.00 18.65 9.53
C ASP A 201 -15.95 18.05 8.59
N TYR A 202 -16.00 16.73 8.42
CA TYR A 202 -15.11 15.97 7.53
C TYR A 202 -15.90 15.43 6.34
N TYR A 203 -15.29 15.51 5.16
CA TYR A 203 -15.84 15.00 3.92
C TYR A 203 -14.81 14.16 3.19
N ARG A 204 -15.25 13.04 2.60
CA ARG A 204 -14.48 12.38 1.55
C ARG A 204 -14.78 13.12 0.25
N VAL A 205 -13.80 13.89 -0.22
CA VAL A 205 -13.88 14.65 -1.48
C VAL A 205 -13.11 13.88 -2.54
N HIS A 206 -13.78 13.53 -3.63
CA HIS A 206 -13.15 12.81 -4.73
C HIS A 206 -13.62 13.26 -6.11
N VAL A 207 -12.73 13.20 -7.09
CA VAL A 207 -13.06 13.48 -8.49
C VAL A 207 -13.55 12.22 -9.21
N ASN A 208 -14.33 12.39 -10.29
CA ASN A 208 -14.58 11.33 -11.26
C ASN A 208 -13.26 10.86 -11.91
N ALA A 209 -13.17 9.58 -12.30
CA ALA A 209 -11.96 9.06 -12.94
C ALA A 209 -11.60 9.85 -14.21
N ARG A 210 -10.31 9.96 -14.53
CA ARG A 210 -9.83 10.77 -15.67
C ARG A 210 -10.47 10.30 -17.00
N PRO A 211 -10.85 11.22 -17.90
CA PRO A 211 -11.36 10.85 -19.22
C PRO A 211 -10.24 10.26 -20.08
N GLY A 212 -10.52 9.14 -20.74
CA GLY A 212 -9.57 8.43 -21.60
C GLY A 212 -10.23 7.32 -22.40
N LYS A 213 -9.44 6.60 -23.21
CA LYS A 213 -9.93 5.39 -23.90
C LYS A 213 -10.07 4.25 -22.88
N VAL A 214 -11.12 3.45 -23.01
CA VAL A 214 -11.31 2.24 -22.20
C VAL A 214 -10.08 1.34 -22.35
N GLY A 215 -9.46 0.99 -21.22
CA GLY A 215 -8.22 0.19 -21.19
C GLY A 215 -6.91 0.99 -21.31
N THR A 216 -6.94 2.33 -21.47
CA THR A 216 -5.72 3.18 -21.43
C THR A 216 -5.67 4.14 -20.24
N VAL A 217 -6.74 4.22 -19.46
CA VAL A 217 -6.85 4.99 -18.21
C VAL A 217 -7.58 4.10 -17.20
N GLY A 218 -7.04 3.99 -15.99
CA GLY A 218 -7.65 3.19 -14.92
C GLY A 218 -8.84 3.87 -14.25
N LYS A 219 -9.75 3.08 -13.67
CA LYS A 219 -10.85 3.63 -12.85
C LYS A 219 -10.35 4.34 -11.58
N GLN A 220 -9.10 4.05 -11.21
CA GLN A 220 -8.39 4.56 -10.06
C GLN A 220 -7.55 5.81 -10.39
N GLU A 221 -7.48 6.25 -11.65
CA GLU A 221 -6.92 7.56 -12.00
C GLU A 221 -7.85 8.67 -11.51
N LYS A 222 -7.60 9.15 -10.29
CA LYS A 222 -8.24 10.31 -9.67
C LYS A 222 -7.16 11.23 -9.11
N GLU A 223 -7.15 12.50 -9.52
CA GLU A 223 -6.23 13.50 -8.98
C GLU A 223 -6.57 13.94 -7.54
N ILE A 224 -7.76 13.59 -7.05
CA ILE A 224 -8.16 13.70 -5.64
C ILE A 224 -9.16 12.58 -5.28
N ASP A 225 -8.89 11.88 -4.18
CA ASP A 225 -9.83 11.05 -3.41
C ASP A 225 -9.30 11.07 -1.96
N LYS A 226 -9.82 11.97 -1.10
CA LYS A 226 -9.20 12.33 0.20
C LYS A 226 -10.28 12.59 1.26
N MET A 227 -9.99 12.28 2.52
CA MET A 227 -10.80 12.76 3.66
C MET A 227 -10.23 14.08 4.18
N ILE A 228 -11.02 15.16 4.08
CA ILE A 228 -10.58 16.54 4.37
C ILE A 228 -11.64 17.29 5.17
N MET A 229 -11.21 18.25 5.98
CA MET A 229 -12.02 18.99 6.95
C MET A 229 -12.39 20.38 6.43
N VAL A 230 -13.63 20.82 6.65
CA VAL A 230 -14.07 22.20 6.41
C VAL A 230 -13.37 23.16 7.37
N THR A 231 -12.80 24.24 6.83
CA THR A 231 -12.10 25.28 7.60
C THR A 231 -12.74 26.67 7.49
N GLU A 232 -13.43 26.95 6.39
CA GLU A 232 -14.05 28.26 6.12
C GLU A 232 -15.22 28.08 5.14
N ILE A 233 -16.34 28.74 5.39
CA ILE A 233 -17.43 28.89 4.41
C ILE A 233 -17.22 30.25 3.73
N ILE A 234 -16.83 30.25 2.46
CA ILE A 234 -16.36 31.45 1.75
C ILE A 234 -17.53 32.24 1.17
N ASP A 235 -18.39 31.55 0.42
CA ASP A 235 -19.66 32.06 -0.08
C ASP A 235 -20.62 30.88 -0.34
N LYS A 236 -21.83 31.16 -0.84
CA LYS A 236 -22.90 30.18 -1.11
C LYS A 236 -22.48 28.99 -2.00
N THR A 237 -21.39 29.13 -2.75
CA THR A 237 -20.87 28.19 -3.74
C THR A 237 -19.40 27.83 -3.52
N HIS A 238 -18.80 28.25 -2.41
CA HIS A 238 -17.38 27.99 -2.13
C HIS A 238 -17.10 27.63 -0.66
N VAL A 239 -16.36 26.54 -0.47
CA VAL A 239 -15.92 26.04 0.85
C VAL A 239 -14.41 25.83 0.83
N LYS A 240 -13.74 26.21 1.91
CA LYS A 240 -12.29 26.01 2.09
C LYS A 240 -12.02 24.80 2.97
N PHE A 241 -11.15 23.91 2.50
CA PHE A 241 -10.76 22.71 3.24
C PHE A 241 -9.34 22.79 3.81
N ASN A 242 -9.04 21.97 4.82
CA ASN A 242 -7.70 21.83 5.41
C ASN A 242 -6.68 21.10 4.50
N TYR A 243 -6.84 21.20 3.19
CA TYR A 243 -6.06 20.48 2.19
C TYR A 243 -5.78 21.36 0.98
N ARG A 244 -4.51 21.34 0.57
CA ARG A 244 -3.98 22.13 -0.54
C ARG A 244 -3.81 21.22 -1.76
N MET A 245 -4.40 21.61 -2.89
CA MET A 245 -4.41 20.77 -4.10
C MET A 245 -3.01 20.53 -4.65
N GLY A 246 -2.58 19.26 -4.68
CA GLY A 246 -1.29 18.88 -5.24
C GLY A 246 -1.23 18.74 -6.77
N TRP A 247 -2.40 18.80 -7.41
CA TRP A 247 -2.65 18.60 -8.84
C TRP A 247 -3.68 19.61 -9.37
N GLU A 248 -3.77 19.73 -10.68
CA GLU A 248 -4.73 20.60 -11.37
C GLU A 248 -5.93 19.77 -11.86
N LEU A 249 -7.14 20.35 -11.82
CA LEU A 249 -8.35 19.76 -12.37
C LEU A 249 -8.88 20.63 -13.50
N GLU A 250 -9.21 20.00 -14.64
CA GLU A 250 -9.86 20.70 -15.75
C GLU A 250 -11.30 21.10 -15.42
N ALA A 251 -11.81 22.14 -16.09
CA ALA A 251 -13.23 22.46 -16.07
C ALA A 251 -14.05 21.27 -16.62
N GLY A 252 -15.27 21.08 -16.11
CA GLY A 252 -16.13 19.94 -16.46
C GLY A 252 -15.77 18.62 -15.75
N ARG A 253 -14.74 18.58 -14.89
CA ARG A 253 -14.54 17.46 -13.96
C ARG A 253 -15.59 17.51 -12.85
N ILE A 254 -15.97 16.33 -12.35
CA ILE A 254 -17.03 16.18 -11.34
C ILE A 254 -16.38 15.87 -10.00
N LEU A 255 -16.62 16.72 -9.00
CA LEU A 255 -16.30 16.46 -7.61
C LEU A 255 -17.53 15.89 -6.90
N THR A 256 -17.33 14.84 -6.10
CA THR A 256 -18.29 14.28 -5.17
C THR A 256 -17.86 14.60 -3.74
N TYR A 257 -18.82 14.93 -2.88
CA TYR A 257 -18.61 15.21 -1.46
C TYR A 257 -19.42 14.22 -0.61
N ASP A 258 -18.80 13.15 -0.11
CA ASP A 258 -19.43 12.29 0.91
C ASP A 258 -19.22 12.90 2.31
N LYS A 259 -20.25 13.02 3.16
CA LYS A 259 -20.01 13.41 4.57
C LYS A 259 -19.48 12.23 5.37
N VAL A 260 -18.50 12.49 6.24
CA VAL A 260 -17.87 11.49 7.10
C VAL A 260 -17.92 11.96 8.56
N GLU A 261 -18.39 11.10 9.46
CA GLU A 261 -18.13 11.25 10.89
C GLU A 261 -16.97 10.32 11.27
N PRO A 262 -15.73 10.85 11.39
CA PRO A 262 -14.56 10.01 11.59
C PRO A 262 -14.44 9.54 13.04
N VAL A 263 -13.78 8.39 13.24
CA VAL A 263 -13.22 8.05 14.55
C VAL A 263 -12.06 9.00 14.85
N ARG A 264 -11.91 9.44 16.11
CA ARG A 264 -10.96 10.48 16.52
C ARG A 264 -10.15 10.06 17.75
N ASN A 265 -8.85 10.37 17.74
CA ASN A 265 -7.94 10.19 18.88
C ASN A 265 -7.99 8.76 19.44
N VAL A 266 -7.46 7.81 18.67
CA VAL A 266 -7.39 6.39 19.06
C VAL A 266 -5.96 5.87 18.90
N THR A 267 -5.45 5.18 19.93
CA THR A 267 -4.04 4.73 19.96
C THR A 267 -3.98 3.27 20.37
N VAL A 268 -3.26 2.44 19.61
CA VAL A 268 -2.94 1.06 19.98
C VAL A 268 -1.42 0.92 20.10
N LYS A 269 -0.93 0.36 21.22
CA LYS A 269 0.52 0.31 21.47
C LYS A 269 1.00 -0.85 22.34
N ASN A 270 2.33 -0.99 22.41
CA ASN A 270 3.05 -1.91 23.30
C ASN A 270 2.61 -3.37 23.11
N ALA A 271 2.70 -3.95 21.90
CA ALA A 271 2.16 -5.28 21.61
C ALA A 271 3.16 -6.19 20.87
N LYS A 272 3.11 -7.49 21.17
CA LYS A 272 3.78 -8.52 20.35
C LYS A 272 2.72 -9.35 19.64
N TYR A 273 2.39 -8.96 18.42
CA TYR A 273 1.30 -9.54 17.66
C TYR A 273 1.75 -10.73 16.81
N TYR A 274 1.17 -11.89 17.06
CA TYR A 274 1.39 -13.10 16.27
C TYR A 274 0.10 -13.48 15.55
N ASN A 275 0.10 -13.38 14.21
CA ASN A 275 -0.97 -13.99 13.43
C ASN A 275 -0.80 -15.52 13.39
N THR A 276 -1.89 -16.25 13.62
CA THR A 276 -1.97 -17.72 13.55
C THR A 276 -2.69 -18.24 12.30
N GLY A 277 -3.40 -17.37 11.57
CA GLY A 277 -4.05 -17.71 10.31
C GLY A 277 -3.02 -17.96 9.20
N LYS A 278 -3.35 -18.82 8.24
CA LYS A 278 -2.42 -19.37 7.24
C LYS A 278 -2.51 -18.70 5.87
N GLY A 279 -3.52 -17.89 5.61
CA GLY A 279 -3.71 -17.24 4.31
C GLY A 279 -4.71 -16.09 4.33
N GLU A 280 -5.34 -15.87 3.18
CA GLU A 280 -6.14 -14.68 2.86
C GLU A 280 -7.34 -14.44 3.80
N LEU A 281 -7.98 -15.51 4.26
CA LEU A 281 -9.29 -15.47 4.94
C LEU A 281 -9.18 -15.58 6.47
N ASP A 282 -8.29 -16.46 6.96
CA ASP A 282 -8.12 -16.77 8.39
C ASP A 282 -7.05 -15.90 9.06
N SER A 283 -6.19 -15.21 8.29
CA SER A 283 -5.28 -14.19 8.82
C SER A 283 -6.05 -13.02 9.44
N ALA A 284 -5.41 -12.37 10.40
CA ALA A 284 -5.76 -11.02 10.82
C ALA A 284 -4.52 -10.18 11.08
N SER A 285 -4.65 -8.87 10.89
CA SER A 285 -3.68 -7.87 11.39
C SER A 285 -4.05 -7.42 12.81
N LEU A 286 -3.14 -6.76 13.54
CA LEU A 286 -3.50 -6.25 14.88
C LEU A 286 -4.57 -5.15 14.79
N ALA A 287 -4.36 -4.17 13.90
CA ALA A 287 -5.24 -3.02 13.75
C ALA A 287 -5.40 -2.57 12.29
N SER A 288 -6.64 -2.20 11.93
CA SER A 288 -6.97 -1.49 10.70
C SER A 288 -7.76 -0.22 11.02
N PHE A 289 -7.65 0.79 10.16
CA PHE A 289 -8.26 2.10 10.36
C PHE A 289 -8.92 2.60 9.07
N GLU A 290 -10.22 2.88 9.09
CA GLU A 290 -10.95 3.51 8.00
C GLU A 290 -11.69 4.77 8.47
N TYR A 291 -11.53 5.90 7.77
CA TYR A 291 -12.12 7.19 8.16
C TYR A 291 -11.74 7.62 9.59
N VAL A 292 -10.44 7.69 9.87
CA VAL A 292 -9.92 7.99 11.23
C VAL A 292 -9.03 9.23 11.22
N VAL A 293 -9.27 10.11 12.20
CA VAL A 293 -8.40 11.24 12.59
C VAL A 293 -7.58 10.78 13.79
N GLU A 294 -6.25 10.98 13.78
CA GLU A 294 -5.38 10.60 14.92
C GLU A 294 -5.47 9.09 15.28
N GLY A 295 -5.46 8.23 14.24
CA GLY A 295 -5.47 6.77 14.35
C GLY A 295 -4.06 6.19 14.48
N ASN A 296 -3.55 6.09 15.70
CA ASN A 296 -2.13 5.98 16.01
C ASN A 296 -1.66 4.57 16.41
N ILE A 297 -0.42 4.23 16.03
CA ILE A 297 0.28 3.01 16.44
C ILE A 297 1.68 3.35 16.97
N SER A 298 2.09 2.77 18.11
CA SER A 298 3.52 2.67 18.43
C SER A 298 3.92 1.41 19.17
N ASP A 299 5.20 1.04 19.09
CA ASP A 299 5.79 -0.02 19.93
C ASP A 299 5.10 -1.39 19.74
N VAL A 300 4.81 -1.75 18.48
CA VAL A 300 4.18 -3.03 18.10
C VAL A 300 5.14 -3.87 17.24
N GLU A 301 5.37 -5.12 17.64
CA GLU A 301 6.15 -6.11 16.89
C GLU A 301 5.19 -7.17 16.30
N SER A 302 5.07 -7.22 14.97
CA SER A 302 4.15 -8.11 14.26
C SER A 302 4.87 -9.26 13.55
N TYR A 303 4.26 -10.45 13.58
CA TYR A 303 4.79 -11.68 12.99
C TYR A 303 3.75 -12.39 12.12
N HIS A 304 4.20 -12.91 10.97
CA HIS A 304 3.43 -13.81 10.09
C HIS A 304 2.06 -13.27 9.63
N THR A 305 1.88 -11.96 9.43
CA THR A 305 0.63 -11.45 8.84
C THR A 305 0.55 -11.79 7.34
N TYR A 306 -0.64 -12.09 6.82
CA TYR A 306 -0.87 -12.16 5.36
C TYR A 306 -1.11 -10.75 4.81
N TRP A 307 -2.10 -10.04 5.38
CA TRP A 307 -2.44 -8.65 5.07
C TRP A 307 -1.47 -7.64 5.71
N PRO A 308 -1.58 -6.32 5.40
CA PRO A 308 -0.73 -5.29 5.99
C PRO A 308 -0.85 -5.29 7.50
N ALA A 309 0.26 -5.40 8.23
CA ALA A 309 0.25 -5.46 9.70
C ALA A 309 -0.46 -4.26 10.34
N ILE A 310 -0.44 -3.11 9.65
CA ILE A 310 -1.32 -1.96 9.88
C ILE A 310 -1.90 -1.50 8.53
N MET A 311 -3.22 -1.51 8.40
CA MET A 311 -3.94 -1.04 7.21
C MET A 311 -4.65 0.30 7.49
N ARG A 312 -4.52 1.29 6.59
CA ARG A 312 -5.23 2.57 6.66
C ARG A 312 -5.90 2.95 5.34
N ARG A 313 -7.16 3.40 5.38
CA ARG A 313 -7.84 4.10 4.27
C ARG A 313 -8.52 5.38 4.75
N HIS A 314 -8.36 6.48 3.99
CA HIS A 314 -8.98 7.78 4.32
C HIS A 314 -8.68 8.25 5.75
N ASN A 315 -7.42 8.11 6.18
CA ASN A 315 -6.94 8.53 7.50
C ASN A 315 -6.24 9.90 7.45
N THR A 316 -6.19 10.61 8.58
CA THR A 316 -5.49 11.90 8.67
C THR A 316 -4.88 12.17 10.05
N HIS A 317 -3.79 12.93 10.11
CA HIS A 317 -3.09 13.34 11.35
C HIS A 317 -2.66 12.16 12.24
N TYR A 318 -2.05 11.12 11.66
CA TYR A 318 -1.76 9.84 12.33
C TYR A 318 -0.26 9.53 12.39
N TYR A 319 0.15 8.63 13.28
CA TYR A 319 1.51 8.09 13.30
C TYR A 319 1.62 6.56 13.36
N THR A 320 2.78 6.03 12.95
CA THR A 320 3.23 4.65 13.16
C THR A 320 4.70 4.68 13.52
N ILE A 321 5.01 4.39 14.79
CA ILE A 321 6.32 4.69 15.37
C ILE A 321 6.91 3.48 16.11
N ARG A 322 8.21 3.17 15.92
CA ARG A 322 8.91 2.04 16.59
C ARG A 322 8.20 0.69 16.41
N THR A 323 7.56 0.49 15.26
CA THR A 323 6.80 -0.71 14.89
C THR A 323 7.67 -1.63 14.04
N LYS A 324 7.46 -2.95 14.11
CA LYS A 324 8.24 -3.95 13.36
C LYS A 324 7.36 -4.98 12.68
N LEU A 325 7.77 -5.48 11.51
CA LEU A 325 7.18 -6.67 10.89
C LEU A 325 8.28 -7.66 10.48
N TYR A 326 8.11 -8.92 10.88
CA TYR A 326 9.00 -10.03 10.56
C TYR A 326 8.24 -11.15 9.86
N ASN A 327 8.81 -11.63 8.75
CA ASN A 327 8.37 -12.84 8.03
C ASN A 327 6.84 -12.92 7.80
N PRO A 328 6.19 -11.95 7.13
CA PRO A 328 4.81 -12.12 6.67
C PRO A 328 4.66 -13.37 5.78
N ILE A 329 3.44 -13.90 5.71
CA ILE A 329 3.15 -15.17 5.03
C ILE A 329 3.28 -15.07 3.50
N GLU A 330 2.92 -13.91 2.94
CA GLU A 330 2.85 -13.69 1.50
C GLU A 330 3.43 -12.31 1.13
N VAL A 331 4.36 -12.30 0.18
CA VAL A 331 5.16 -11.13 -0.22
C VAL A 331 5.21 -10.89 -1.73
N VAL A 332 4.44 -11.66 -2.52
CA VAL A 332 4.37 -11.54 -3.98
C VAL A 332 3.04 -10.90 -4.42
N VAL A 333 1.96 -11.13 -3.66
CA VAL A 333 0.59 -10.73 -4.01
C VAL A 333 0.33 -9.24 -3.70
N GLY A 334 -0.56 -8.61 -4.48
CA GLY A 334 -1.03 -7.24 -4.24
C GLY A 334 -1.65 -7.06 -2.84
N GLY A 335 -1.21 -6.05 -2.08
CA GLY A 335 -1.68 -5.78 -0.72
C GLY A 335 -1.13 -6.66 0.40
N THR A 336 -0.28 -7.66 0.15
CA THR A 336 0.16 -8.62 1.19
C THR A 336 1.56 -8.33 1.73
N GLY A 337 1.77 -8.62 3.03
CA GLY A 337 3.09 -8.61 3.66
C GLY A 337 3.71 -7.23 3.84
N TYR A 338 2.90 -6.19 4.05
CA TYR A 338 3.38 -4.82 4.31
C TYR A 338 3.42 -4.56 5.82
N LEU A 339 4.36 -3.75 6.31
CA LEU A 339 4.24 -3.19 7.66
C LEU A 339 3.11 -2.15 7.71
N THR A 340 3.09 -1.23 6.75
CA THR A 340 2.01 -0.24 6.58
C THR A 340 1.52 -0.17 5.14
N GLN A 341 0.19 -0.20 4.95
CA GLN A 341 -0.45 0.26 3.72
C GLN A 341 -1.32 1.49 4.03
N GLN A 342 -1.13 2.57 3.28
CA GLN A 342 -1.72 3.87 3.56
C GLN A 342 -2.42 4.42 2.31
N ILE A 343 -3.72 4.14 2.21
CA ILE A 343 -4.58 4.48 1.08
C ILE A 343 -5.31 5.81 1.32
N HIS A 344 -5.17 6.77 0.40
CA HIS A 344 -5.90 8.04 0.40
C HIS A 344 -5.77 8.86 1.71
N THR A 345 -4.60 8.78 2.35
CA THR A 345 -4.32 9.37 3.66
C THR A 345 -3.64 10.74 3.56
N LEU A 346 -3.66 11.50 4.67
CA LEU A 346 -3.03 12.81 4.81
C LEU A 346 -2.28 12.97 6.14
N TYR A 347 -1.27 13.85 6.18
CA TYR A 347 -0.62 14.31 7.42
C TYR A 347 -0.12 13.15 8.31
N GLY A 348 0.51 12.15 7.69
CA GLY A 348 1.01 10.94 8.35
C GLY A 348 2.48 10.99 8.74
N THR A 349 2.86 10.33 9.83
CA THR A 349 4.26 10.11 10.24
C THR A 349 4.56 8.62 10.38
N VAL A 350 5.50 8.09 9.60
CA VAL A 350 6.00 6.71 9.70
C VAL A 350 7.47 6.77 10.11
N LYS A 351 7.77 6.43 11.37
CA LYS A 351 9.09 6.70 11.98
C LYS A 351 9.68 5.59 12.85
N ASP A 352 11.01 5.44 12.84
CA ASP A 352 11.77 4.52 13.71
C ASP A 352 11.37 3.03 13.52
N ASN A 353 10.81 2.65 12.36
CA ASN A 353 10.27 1.31 12.12
C ASN A 353 11.27 0.36 11.44
N GLN A 354 11.06 -0.96 11.59
CA GLN A 354 11.89 -2.00 10.95
C GLN A 354 11.06 -3.04 10.20
N THR A 355 11.55 -3.55 9.07
CA THR A 355 11.06 -4.81 8.49
C THR A 355 12.18 -5.77 8.10
N SER A 356 11.90 -7.07 8.16
CA SER A 356 12.76 -8.10 7.56
C SER A 356 11.92 -9.13 6.82
N ALA A 357 12.33 -9.44 5.58
CA ALA A 357 11.64 -10.34 4.65
C ALA A 357 10.16 -9.96 4.43
N ALA A 358 9.85 -8.66 4.48
CA ALA A 358 8.53 -8.12 4.16
C ALA A 358 8.50 -7.58 2.73
N ARG A 359 7.31 -7.48 2.14
CA ARG A 359 7.14 -6.93 0.78
C ARG A 359 7.46 -5.43 0.77
N HIS A 360 6.81 -4.67 1.66
CA HIS A 360 6.97 -3.22 1.83
C HIS A 360 7.02 -2.83 3.32
N LEU A 361 7.85 -1.85 3.68
CA LEU A 361 7.78 -1.19 4.99
C LEU A 361 6.70 -0.10 4.97
N ASN A 362 6.75 0.77 3.95
CA ASN A 362 5.82 1.86 3.76
C ASN A 362 5.29 1.87 2.32
N ASP A 363 4.00 1.59 2.15
CA ASP A 363 3.28 1.85 0.90
C ASP A 363 2.31 3.03 1.06
N PHE A 364 2.41 4.01 0.15
CA PHE A 364 1.43 5.08 -0.03
C PHE A 364 0.67 4.92 -1.35
N THR A 365 -0.63 4.69 -1.23
CA THR A 365 -1.57 4.65 -2.37
C THR A 365 -2.40 5.93 -2.37
N GLY A 366 -2.12 6.88 -3.26
CA GLY A 366 -2.84 8.15 -3.36
C GLY A 366 -2.84 9.01 -2.10
N SER A 367 -1.82 8.90 -1.25
CA SER A 367 -1.65 9.66 0.00
C SER A 367 -0.82 10.95 -0.21
N ALA A 368 -0.86 11.90 0.73
CA ALA A 368 -0.12 13.16 0.61
C ALA A 368 0.24 13.83 1.95
N TYR A 369 1.18 14.78 1.94
CA TYR A 369 1.63 15.54 3.12
C TYR A 369 2.13 14.66 4.28
N SER A 370 2.86 13.59 3.98
CA SER A 370 3.34 12.61 4.97
C SER A 370 4.87 12.51 5.00
N VAL A 371 5.42 12.14 6.17
CA VAL A 371 6.85 11.99 6.43
C VAL A 371 7.18 10.54 6.78
N VAL A 372 8.28 10.04 6.21
CA VAL A 372 8.84 8.70 6.45
C VAL A 372 10.29 8.89 6.93
N GLU A 373 10.52 8.77 8.23
CA GLU A 373 11.80 9.14 8.89
C GLU A 373 12.45 7.96 9.62
N ASN A 374 13.74 7.69 9.39
CA ASN A 374 14.52 6.75 10.21
C ASN A 374 13.96 5.31 10.24
N ASN A 375 13.54 4.78 9.08
CA ASN A 375 13.00 3.43 8.95
C ASN A 375 13.96 2.52 8.16
N HIS A 376 14.04 1.24 8.52
CA HIS A 376 15.00 0.29 7.92
C HIS A 376 14.31 -1.00 7.47
N ALA A 377 14.32 -1.26 6.16
CA ALA A 377 13.87 -2.50 5.55
C ALA A 377 15.07 -3.38 5.17
N THR A 378 14.97 -4.70 5.40
CA THR A 378 15.99 -5.69 5.00
C THR A 378 15.35 -6.87 4.26
N ASN A 379 16.05 -7.40 3.26
CA ASN A 379 15.56 -8.41 2.30
C ASN A 379 14.30 -7.93 1.54
N ASP A 380 14.24 -6.64 1.20
CA ASP A 380 13.07 -5.94 0.67
C ASP A 380 12.99 -5.96 -0.87
N TYR A 381 13.15 -7.15 -1.48
CA TYR A 381 13.21 -7.38 -2.94
C TYR A 381 12.07 -6.70 -3.74
N HIS A 382 10.89 -6.58 -3.12
CA HIS A 382 9.70 -6.00 -3.73
C HIS A 382 9.57 -4.48 -3.53
N GLY A 383 10.46 -3.88 -2.72
CA GLY A 383 10.58 -2.45 -2.43
C GLY A 383 10.19 -2.06 -1.02
N GLY A 384 11.15 -1.70 -0.15
CA GLY A 384 10.86 -1.22 1.20
C GLY A 384 9.97 0.02 1.24
N PHE A 385 10.12 0.93 0.27
CA PHE A 385 9.41 2.22 0.22
C PHE A 385 8.73 2.43 -1.13
N VAL A 386 7.40 2.39 -1.16
CA VAL A 386 6.60 2.39 -2.39
C VAL A 386 5.58 3.53 -2.42
N THR A 387 5.34 4.06 -3.62
CA THR A 387 4.08 4.73 -3.95
C THR A 387 3.44 4.06 -5.15
N HIS A 388 2.12 3.87 -5.13
CA HIS A 388 1.41 3.19 -6.23
C HIS A 388 1.38 4.02 -7.52
N GLY A 389 1.16 5.34 -7.40
CA GLY A 389 1.02 6.27 -8.53
C GLY A 389 -0.40 6.83 -8.70
N GLN A 390 -1.24 6.73 -7.67
CA GLN A 390 -2.58 7.35 -7.60
C GLN A 390 -2.49 8.83 -7.20
N PHE A 391 -1.65 9.60 -7.89
CA PHE A 391 -1.52 11.05 -7.69
C PHE A 391 -1.03 11.42 -6.27
N GLU A 392 -0.12 10.63 -5.69
CA GLU A 392 0.53 10.97 -4.41
C GLU A 392 1.32 12.28 -4.51
N HIS A 393 1.38 13.06 -3.43
CA HIS A 393 2.20 14.28 -3.44
C HIS A 393 2.69 14.80 -2.09
N ASP A 394 3.71 15.65 -2.10
CA ASP A 394 4.31 16.27 -0.91
C ASP A 394 4.70 15.22 0.16
N LEU A 395 5.41 14.18 -0.29
CA LEU A 395 5.94 13.11 0.56
C LEU A 395 7.42 13.35 0.83
N THR A 396 7.84 13.18 2.09
CA THR A 396 9.24 13.39 2.50
C THR A 396 9.81 12.14 3.16
N TYR A 397 10.91 11.62 2.61
CA TYR A 397 11.66 10.47 3.12
C TYR A 397 13.01 10.97 3.68
N ILE A 398 13.36 10.60 4.91
CA ILE A 398 14.57 11.08 5.61
C ILE A 398 15.24 9.92 6.37
N ASN A 399 16.56 9.75 6.23
CA ASN A 399 17.36 8.82 7.06
C ASN A 399 16.93 7.34 6.99
N ASN A 400 16.39 6.87 5.86
CA ASN A 400 15.86 5.51 5.72
C ASN A 400 16.86 4.56 5.02
N THR A 401 16.64 3.25 5.19
CA THR A 401 17.40 2.17 4.53
C THR A 401 16.46 1.21 3.82
N GLY A 402 16.63 1.02 2.51
CA GLY A 402 15.84 0.08 1.68
C GLY A 402 15.62 0.59 0.24
N LEU A 403 15.04 -0.24 -0.63
CA LEU A 403 14.73 0.11 -2.02
C LEU A 403 13.57 1.12 -2.11
N LEU A 404 13.74 2.15 -2.95
CA LEU A 404 12.72 3.16 -3.26
C LEU A 404 12.07 2.88 -4.62
N SER A 405 10.73 2.81 -4.67
CA SER A 405 9.98 2.55 -5.90
C SER A 405 8.70 3.41 -6.00
N PHE A 406 8.81 4.56 -6.67
CA PHE A 406 7.74 5.56 -6.77
C PHE A 406 6.90 5.43 -8.05
N ALA A 407 5.58 5.50 -7.87
CA ALA A 407 4.53 5.43 -8.88
C ALA A 407 4.72 4.32 -9.91
N ASN A 408 5.15 3.14 -9.45
CA ASN A 408 5.66 2.04 -10.28
C ASN A 408 4.66 0.87 -10.44
N SER A 409 3.46 0.98 -9.85
CA SER A 409 2.44 -0.08 -9.86
C SER A 409 1.63 -0.19 -11.16
N GLY A 410 1.89 0.68 -12.13
CA GLY A 410 1.37 0.56 -13.50
C GLY A 410 0.09 1.33 -13.81
N LEU A 411 -0.35 1.20 -15.07
CA LEU A 411 -1.36 2.06 -15.70
C LEU A 411 -2.72 2.14 -14.99
N THR A 412 -3.14 1.06 -14.30
CA THR A 412 -4.40 1.04 -13.54
C THR A 412 -4.48 2.14 -12.49
N TRP A 413 -3.36 2.48 -11.88
CA TRP A 413 -3.28 3.45 -10.78
C TRP A 413 -2.97 4.87 -11.28
N GLY A 414 -2.49 5.01 -12.52
CA GLY A 414 -2.15 6.30 -13.12
C GLY A 414 -0.68 6.66 -13.13
N GLU A 415 0.21 5.83 -12.55
CA GLU A 415 1.68 5.99 -12.58
C GLU A 415 2.19 7.43 -12.29
N SER A 416 1.49 8.23 -11.48
CA SER A 416 1.79 9.67 -11.28
C SER A 416 1.94 10.02 -9.80
N ALA A 417 3.05 10.67 -9.44
CA ALA A 417 3.25 11.27 -8.12
C ALA A 417 4.03 12.61 -8.26
N ARG A 418 4.02 13.48 -7.24
CA ARG A 418 4.58 14.84 -7.36
C ARG A 418 5.20 15.42 -6.08
N ARG A 419 6.28 16.20 -6.22
CA ARG A 419 7.00 16.86 -5.09
C ARG A 419 7.38 15.86 -3.99
N ILE A 420 7.99 14.74 -4.39
CA ILE A 420 8.62 13.80 -3.46
C ILE A 420 10.03 14.30 -3.15
N THR A 421 10.39 14.33 -1.86
CA THR A 421 11.74 14.65 -1.40
C THR A 421 12.32 13.44 -0.66
N VAL A 422 13.56 13.06 -0.97
CA VAL A 422 14.32 12.01 -0.30
C VAL A 422 15.63 12.60 0.20
N LYS A 423 15.96 12.37 1.47
CA LYS A 423 17.18 12.83 2.12
C LYS A 423 17.87 11.72 2.90
N LYS A 424 19.20 11.67 2.87
CA LYS A 424 20.02 10.77 3.72
C LYS A 424 19.60 9.31 3.61
N HIS A 425 19.48 8.81 2.37
CA HIS A 425 18.85 7.52 2.11
C HIS A 425 19.85 6.52 1.52
N TYR A 426 19.87 5.31 2.05
CA TYR A 426 20.70 4.19 1.58
C TYR A 426 19.82 3.07 1.02
N GLY A 427 20.21 2.43 -0.09
CA GLY A 427 19.51 1.23 -0.56
C GLY A 427 20.13 0.55 -1.78
N SER A 428 19.46 -0.48 -2.28
CA SER A 428 19.88 -1.18 -3.51
C SER A 428 19.48 -0.42 -4.78
N TRP A 429 18.42 0.40 -4.75
CA TRP A 429 17.89 1.11 -5.94
C TRP A 429 16.97 2.31 -5.64
N VAL A 430 16.86 3.21 -6.62
CA VAL A 430 15.82 4.24 -6.72
C VAL A 430 15.10 4.15 -8.06
N ILE A 431 13.84 3.71 -8.05
CA ILE A 431 12.94 3.68 -9.21
C ILE A 431 11.97 4.86 -9.13
N ALA A 432 12.08 5.81 -10.06
CA ALA A 432 11.21 6.99 -10.20
C ALA A 432 10.99 7.39 -11.67
N ARG A 433 10.95 6.40 -12.57
CA ARG A 433 10.94 6.52 -14.04
C ARG A 433 9.55 6.65 -14.69
N THR A 434 8.51 6.80 -13.88
CA THR A 434 7.12 6.96 -14.34
C THR A 434 6.74 8.44 -14.39
N LYS A 435 5.47 8.85 -14.26
CA LYS A 435 5.05 10.26 -14.38
C LYS A 435 5.28 11.03 -13.07
N ILE A 436 6.49 10.91 -12.51
CA ILE A 436 6.97 11.57 -11.30
C ILE A 436 7.38 13.01 -11.63
N THR A 437 6.74 14.01 -11.02
CA THR A 437 7.05 15.44 -11.23
C THR A 437 7.71 16.05 -9.99
N ASP A 438 8.69 16.95 -10.15
CA ASP A 438 9.34 17.68 -9.04
C ASP A 438 10.09 16.81 -7.99
N LEU A 439 10.65 15.66 -8.39
CA LEU A 439 11.45 14.79 -7.50
C LEU A 439 12.69 15.52 -6.96
N THR A 440 13.06 15.33 -5.70
CA THR A 440 14.29 15.86 -5.11
C THR A 440 15.01 14.77 -4.33
N LEU A 441 16.25 14.45 -4.70
CA LEU A 441 17.15 13.51 -4.01
C LEU A 441 18.37 14.29 -3.51
N GLU A 442 18.67 14.20 -2.22
CA GLU A 442 19.74 14.94 -1.55
C GLU A 442 20.47 14.00 -0.56
N ASP A 443 21.78 13.80 -0.70
CA ASP A 443 22.53 12.87 0.18
C ASP A 443 21.92 11.45 0.09
N VAL A 444 21.87 10.87 -1.11
CA VAL A 444 21.25 9.55 -1.39
C VAL A 444 22.25 8.63 -2.05
N GLU A 445 22.49 7.48 -1.43
CA GLU A 445 23.46 6.50 -1.88
C GLU A 445 22.76 5.19 -2.26
N VAL A 446 23.12 4.62 -3.42
CA VAL A 446 22.66 3.30 -3.84
C VAL A 446 23.83 2.41 -4.25
N HIS A 447 23.83 1.17 -3.76
CA HIS A 447 24.88 0.20 -4.07
C HIS A 447 24.37 -0.95 -4.93
N ALA A 448 25.30 -1.52 -5.70
CA ALA A 448 25.09 -2.83 -6.26
C ALA A 448 25.20 -3.90 -5.14
N GLU A 449 24.27 -4.86 -5.13
CA GLU A 449 24.29 -6.04 -4.27
C GLU A 449 24.21 -7.29 -5.15
N ASP A 450 25.00 -8.33 -4.86
CA ASP A 450 25.27 -9.44 -5.79
C ASP A 450 24.02 -10.20 -6.28
N TYR A 451 22.96 -10.20 -5.47
CA TYR A 451 21.69 -10.89 -5.75
C TYR A 451 20.66 -10.02 -6.51
N TYR A 452 20.98 -8.77 -6.83
CA TYR A 452 20.24 -7.91 -7.75
C TYR A 452 21.16 -7.51 -8.93
N PRO A 453 21.23 -8.27 -10.05
CA PRO A 453 22.25 -8.06 -11.09
C PRO A 453 22.26 -6.69 -11.81
N ASP A 454 21.20 -5.88 -11.68
CA ASP A 454 21.10 -4.54 -12.26
C ASP A 454 21.13 -3.40 -11.18
N SER A 455 21.39 -3.72 -9.90
CA SER A 455 21.35 -2.81 -8.73
C SER A 455 22.33 -1.60 -8.78
N GLY A 456 22.27 -0.74 -7.77
CA GLY A 456 23.14 0.45 -7.63
C GLY A 456 22.77 1.65 -8.52
N LYS A 457 21.60 1.65 -9.15
CA LYS A 457 21.21 2.65 -10.17
C LYS A 457 19.99 3.48 -9.78
N PHE A 458 19.99 4.72 -10.27
CA PHE A 458 18.86 5.65 -10.24
C PHE A 458 18.12 5.58 -11.58
N LEU A 459 16.81 5.33 -11.58
CA LEU A 459 15.97 5.29 -12.78
C LEU A 459 14.96 6.44 -12.72
N ILE A 460 15.24 7.54 -13.41
CA ILE A 460 14.61 8.85 -13.14
C ILE A 460 13.77 9.35 -14.32
N ASN A 461 12.64 10.00 -13.99
CA ASN A 461 11.84 10.79 -14.93
C ASN A 461 12.35 12.25 -15.00
N ALA A 462 12.67 12.74 -16.21
CA ALA A 462 13.24 14.07 -16.46
C ALA A 462 12.20 15.22 -16.40
N ASP A 463 11.43 15.28 -15.32
CA ASP A 463 10.34 16.23 -15.09
C ASP A 463 10.58 17.07 -13.82
N GLY A 464 11.65 17.86 -13.85
CA GLY A 464 12.08 18.74 -12.75
C GLY A 464 12.83 18.03 -11.62
N ALA A 465 13.41 16.86 -11.89
CA ALA A 465 14.13 16.07 -10.90
C ALA A 465 15.47 16.74 -10.52
N GLN A 466 15.74 16.89 -9.22
CA GLN A 466 17.01 17.42 -8.71
C GLN A 466 17.75 16.32 -7.95
N LEU A 467 18.97 15.99 -8.40
CA LEU A 467 19.90 15.06 -7.76
C LEU A 467 21.07 15.86 -7.20
N LYS A 468 21.30 15.80 -5.88
CA LYS A 468 22.33 16.58 -5.18
C LYS A 468 23.13 15.69 -4.24
N GLY A 469 24.44 15.60 -4.43
CA GLY A 469 25.28 14.73 -3.60
C GLY A 469 24.80 13.27 -3.59
N VAL A 470 24.32 12.76 -4.74
CA VAL A 470 23.89 11.36 -4.84
C VAL A 470 25.05 10.49 -5.30
N THR A 471 25.11 9.25 -4.81
CA THR A 471 26.19 8.30 -5.10
C THR A 471 25.62 6.97 -5.59
N GLY A 472 26.24 6.36 -6.60
CA GLY A 472 25.93 4.99 -7.00
C GLY A 472 26.65 4.51 -8.24
N ASP A 473 26.20 3.40 -8.81
CA ASP A 473 26.72 2.85 -10.06
C ASP A 473 26.38 3.76 -11.25
N GLY A 474 25.16 4.30 -11.32
CA GLY A 474 24.76 5.17 -12.43
C GLY A 474 23.33 5.72 -12.38
N VAL A 475 22.97 6.56 -13.35
CA VAL A 475 21.64 7.17 -13.48
C VAL A 475 21.12 7.11 -14.92
N ILE A 476 19.88 6.64 -15.08
CA ILE A 476 19.19 6.54 -16.36
C ILE A 476 18.00 7.50 -16.37
N PHE A 477 18.04 8.51 -17.23
CA PHE A 477 16.95 9.45 -17.46
C PHE A 477 16.07 8.97 -18.62
N THR A 478 14.77 8.95 -18.35
CA THR A 478 13.67 8.79 -19.32
C THR A 478 12.68 9.93 -19.11
N GLN A 479 11.74 10.13 -20.04
CA GLN A 479 10.68 11.13 -19.84
C GLN A 479 9.30 10.57 -20.18
N ARG A 480 8.40 10.53 -19.18
CA ARG A 480 6.97 10.21 -19.31
C ARG A 480 6.04 11.38 -19.03
N SER A 481 6.56 12.48 -18.50
CA SER A 481 5.79 13.71 -18.25
C SER A 481 6.67 14.97 -18.40
N ASN A 482 6.00 16.10 -18.63
CA ASN A 482 6.61 17.42 -18.70
C ASN A 482 5.63 18.41 -18.07
N ARG A 483 5.60 18.45 -16.73
CA ARG A 483 4.67 19.24 -15.90
C ARG A 483 5.39 20.22 -14.96
N SER A 484 6.69 20.02 -14.74
CA SER A 484 7.48 20.85 -13.85
C SER A 484 7.79 22.22 -14.47
N ARG A 485 8.15 23.17 -13.60
CA ARG A 485 8.79 24.44 -13.96
C ARG A 485 10.23 24.53 -13.43
N ARG A 486 10.74 23.45 -12.83
CA ARG A 486 12.15 23.26 -12.46
C ARG A 486 12.87 22.61 -13.63
N PRO A 487 14.15 22.95 -13.90
CA PRO A 487 14.99 22.11 -14.74
C PRO A 487 15.20 20.75 -14.07
N THR A 488 15.54 19.73 -14.87
CA THR A 488 16.16 18.52 -14.34
C THR A 488 17.64 18.80 -14.14
N SER A 489 18.24 18.42 -13.01
CA SER A 489 19.64 18.75 -12.73
C SER A 489 20.36 17.74 -11.84
N ILE A 490 21.67 17.59 -12.05
CA ILE A 490 22.59 16.83 -11.21
C ILE A 490 23.69 17.77 -10.70
N GLU A 491 24.05 17.67 -9.43
CA GLU A 491 24.96 18.57 -8.72
C GLU A 491 25.77 17.81 -7.66
N GLY A 492 27.09 18.03 -7.59
CA GLY A 492 28.00 17.41 -6.63
C GLY A 492 27.90 15.88 -6.46
N SER A 493 27.49 15.15 -7.50
CA SER A 493 27.10 13.72 -7.42
C SER A 493 28.16 12.79 -8.02
N SER A 494 28.25 11.56 -7.50
CA SER A 494 29.29 10.59 -7.84
C SER A 494 28.71 9.33 -8.50
N PHE A 495 29.18 9.02 -9.71
CA PHE A 495 28.82 7.79 -10.42
C PHE A 495 30.07 7.04 -10.90
N LYS A 496 29.93 5.75 -11.21
CA LYS A 496 30.96 5.05 -11.98
C LYS A 496 31.07 5.73 -13.36
N LYS A 497 32.30 5.87 -13.86
CA LYS A 497 32.66 6.88 -14.87
C LYS A 497 32.30 6.49 -16.31
N ALA A 498 31.02 6.19 -16.54
CA ALA A 498 30.35 6.08 -17.83
C ALA A 498 28.82 6.26 -17.73
N ASP A 499 28.24 6.14 -16.53
CA ASP A 499 26.88 5.64 -16.38
C ASP A 499 25.78 6.72 -16.22
N ILE A 500 25.96 7.89 -16.83
CA ILE A 500 24.89 8.90 -16.98
C ILE A 500 24.22 8.70 -18.35
N VAL A 501 23.07 8.03 -18.37
CA VAL A 501 22.35 7.70 -19.61
C VAL A 501 21.15 8.63 -19.80
N ILE A 502 21.16 9.44 -20.85
CA ILE A 502 20.00 10.28 -21.24
C ILE A 502 19.32 9.63 -22.46
N THR A 503 18.12 9.09 -22.28
CA THR A 503 17.37 8.45 -23.37
C THR A 503 17.03 9.46 -24.47
N LYS A 504 17.61 9.33 -25.68
CA LYS A 504 17.38 10.26 -26.80
C LYS A 504 16.27 9.84 -27.78
N GLU A 505 15.89 8.56 -27.79
CA GLU A 505 14.98 7.99 -28.79
C GLU A 505 13.75 7.29 -28.20
N GLY A 506 12.74 7.08 -29.05
CA GLY A 506 11.53 6.34 -28.71
C GLY A 506 10.54 7.10 -27.82
N PRO A 507 9.48 6.43 -27.34
CA PRO A 507 8.33 7.08 -26.67
C PRO A 507 8.60 7.56 -25.24
N ASN A 508 9.84 7.46 -24.74
CA ASN A 508 10.25 8.01 -23.44
C ASN A 508 11.52 8.89 -23.59
N ALA A 509 11.78 9.41 -24.80
CA ALA A 509 12.91 10.29 -25.08
C ALA A 509 12.86 11.57 -24.24
N VAL A 510 14.00 11.95 -23.69
CA VAL A 510 14.16 13.17 -22.89
C VAL A 510 14.21 14.37 -23.83
N THR A 511 13.22 15.26 -23.65
CA THR A 511 13.08 16.56 -24.35
C THR A 511 13.33 17.73 -23.41
N SER A 512 13.23 17.53 -22.09
CA SER A 512 13.71 18.46 -21.07
C SER A 512 15.22 18.66 -21.17
N GLU A 513 15.68 19.88 -20.88
CA GLU A 513 17.07 20.13 -20.54
C GLU A 513 17.46 19.39 -19.24
N ILE A 514 18.66 18.81 -19.23
CA ILE A 514 19.29 18.23 -18.03
C ILE A 514 20.57 19.01 -17.76
N LEU A 515 20.58 19.75 -16.65
CA LEU A 515 21.74 20.53 -16.22
C LEU A 515 22.72 19.63 -15.46
N LEU A 516 23.86 19.34 -16.07
CA LEU A 516 24.98 18.66 -15.42
C LEU A 516 25.91 19.71 -14.81
N LYS A 517 25.94 19.81 -13.48
CA LYS A 517 26.90 20.64 -12.73
C LYS A 517 28.03 19.78 -12.19
N ASP A 518 29.22 20.35 -12.07
CA ASP A 518 30.43 19.73 -11.52
C ASP A 518 30.98 18.54 -12.33
N PHE A 519 30.28 18.13 -13.40
CA PHE A 519 30.80 17.27 -14.45
C PHE A 519 31.54 18.10 -15.51
N PRO A 520 32.63 17.59 -16.12
CA PRO A 520 33.23 18.23 -17.27
C PRO A 520 32.23 18.20 -18.44
N GLU A 521 32.12 19.32 -19.17
CA GLU A 521 31.44 19.33 -20.47
C GLU A 521 32.12 18.33 -21.42
N GLU A 522 31.34 17.60 -22.21
CA GLU A 522 31.93 16.86 -23.34
C GLU A 522 32.57 17.87 -24.30
N PRO A 523 33.79 17.62 -24.80
CA PRO A 523 34.46 18.53 -25.70
C PRO A 523 33.63 18.66 -26.99
N THR A 524 33.02 19.82 -27.19
CA THR A 524 32.32 20.13 -28.43
C THR A 524 33.32 20.07 -29.59
N GLU A 525 33.02 19.24 -30.59
CA GLU A 525 33.84 19.22 -31.81
C GLU A 525 33.86 20.63 -32.41
N PRO A 526 35.05 21.15 -32.79
CA PRO A 526 35.16 22.51 -33.28
C PRO A 526 34.42 22.62 -34.62
N THR A 527 33.27 23.31 -34.60
CA THR A 527 32.46 23.56 -35.80
C THR A 527 33.32 24.23 -36.86
N GLU A 528 33.48 23.60 -38.03
CA GLU A 528 34.27 24.16 -39.12
C GLU A 528 33.71 25.53 -39.55
N SER A 529 34.40 26.61 -39.17
CA SER A 529 34.07 27.94 -39.63
C SER A 529 34.44 28.05 -41.11
N SER A 530 33.43 28.03 -41.98
CA SER A 530 33.61 28.15 -43.43
C SER A 530 34.41 29.42 -43.76
N SER A 531 35.62 29.24 -44.31
CA SER A 531 36.45 30.34 -44.79
C SER A 531 35.81 31.01 -46.01
N SER A 532 35.58 32.32 -45.92
CA SER A 532 35.28 33.17 -47.07
C SER A 532 36.22 34.37 -47.05
N ASP A 533 37.26 34.33 -47.89
CA ASP A 533 38.24 35.41 -47.98
C ASP A 533 37.61 36.73 -48.42
N THR A 534 38.13 37.85 -47.93
CA THR A 534 38.13 39.11 -48.68
C THR A 534 39.28 39.99 -48.20
N ASP A 535 40.29 40.18 -49.05
CA ASP A 535 41.35 41.15 -48.81
C ASP A 535 40.80 42.57 -48.67
N THR A 536 41.36 43.36 -47.76
CA THR A 536 41.74 44.73 -48.12
C THR A 536 42.82 45.27 -47.17
N SER A 537 43.95 45.71 -47.73
CA SER A 537 45.03 46.35 -46.99
C SER A 537 44.95 47.87 -47.08
N SER A 538 45.20 48.55 -45.96
CA SER A 538 45.76 49.90 -45.93
C SER A 538 46.34 50.21 -44.54
N SER A 539 47.32 51.11 -44.51
CA SER A 539 48.16 51.43 -43.35
C SER A 539 47.93 52.87 -42.87
N THR A 540 48.13 53.16 -41.57
CA THR A 540 49.16 54.12 -41.09
C THR A 540 49.23 54.24 -39.56
N ASP A 541 50.39 54.72 -39.11
CA ASP A 541 50.90 55.02 -37.76
C ASP A 541 49.98 55.80 -36.79
N SER A 542 50.19 55.66 -35.46
CA SER A 542 50.78 56.74 -34.61
C SER A 542 50.78 56.49 -33.07
N SER A 543 51.99 56.36 -32.50
CA SER A 543 52.49 56.89 -31.20
C SER A 543 51.64 57.02 -29.91
N SER A 544 52.17 56.43 -28.81
CA SER A 544 52.24 56.97 -27.42
C SER A 544 50.93 57.16 -26.60
N SER A 545 50.91 57.34 -25.26
CA SER A 545 51.97 57.53 -24.23
C SER A 545 51.57 56.93 -22.87
N ASP A 546 52.52 56.87 -21.92
CA ASP A 546 52.33 56.39 -20.54
C ASP A 546 51.43 57.29 -19.66
N THR A 547 50.83 56.74 -18.60
CA THR A 547 50.85 57.37 -17.25
C THR A 547 50.61 56.35 -16.13
N GLU A 548 51.18 56.61 -14.96
CA GLU A 548 51.05 55.79 -13.74
C GLU A 548 49.74 56.09 -12.98
N THR A 549 49.25 55.13 -12.18
CA THR A 549 49.05 55.40 -10.75
C THR A 549 49.09 54.12 -9.92
N THR A 550 49.77 54.17 -8.76
CA THR A 550 49.81 53.08 -7.77
C THR A 550 48.81 53.31 -6.64
N SER A 551 48.39 52.23 -5.97
CA SER A 551 47.77 52.29 -4.63
C SER A 551 47.96 50.96 -3.91
N THR A 552 48.89 50.95 -2.96
CA THR A 552 49.22 49.80 -2.11
C THR A 552 48.47 49.85 -0.78
N SER A 553 48.05 48.70 -0.28
CA SER A 553 47.98 48.46 1.17
C SER A 553 48.29 47.01 1.49
N SER A 554 49.24 46.79 2.40
CA SER A 554 49.82 45.50 2.75
C SER A 554 49.77 45.25 4.25
N SER A 555 49.52 44.01 4.66
CA SER A 555 50.08 43.45 5.90
C SER A 555 50.01 41.93 5.88
N THR A 556 51.17 41.28 5.95
CA THR A 556 51.34 39.83 6.14
C THR A 556 51.65 39.53 7.63
N ASP A 557 52.16 38.32 7.90
CA ASP A 557 52.99 37.94 9.06
C ASP A 557 52.28 37.53 10.38
N ASN A 558 52.74 36.51 11.13
CA ASN A 558 53.53 35.31 10.75
C ASN A 558 53.48 34.18 11.85
N SER A 559 53.86 32.96 11.45
CA SER A 559 54.67 31.95 12.18
C SER A 559 54.35 31.43 13.60
N SER A 560 54.15 30.10 13.68
CA SER A 560 54.77 29.10 14.64
C SER A 560 54.54 29.24 16.16
N SER A 561 54.43 28.19 17.00
CA SER A 561 55.23 26.94 17.06
C SER A 561 54.66 25.91 18.07
N ASP A 562 54.79 24.63 17.75
CA ASP A 562 55.13 23.45 18.60
C ASP A 562 54.65 23.31 20.06
N THR A 563 54.03 22.17 20.38
CA THR A 563 54.59 21.23 21.39
C THR A 563 54.13 19.77 21.22
N GLU A 564 55.01 18.87 21.68
CA GLU A 564 54.92 17.40 21.73
C GLU A 564 53.82 16.91 22.71
N THR A 565 53.37 15.64 22.76
CA THR A 565 54.17 14.44 23.14
C THR A 565 53.51 13.08 22.79
N THR A 566 54.32 12.16 22.23
CA THR A 566 54.58 10.73 22.60
C THR A 566 53.45 9.87 23.25
N SER A 567 53.23 8.58 22.97
CA SER A 567 54.09 7.39 22.67
C SER A 567 53.18 6.26 22.07
N THR A 568 53.50 5.02 21.68
CA THR A 568 54.65 4.13 21.29
C THR A 568 53.95 2.84 20.78
N SER A 569 54.27 2.08 19.71
CA SER A 569 55.51 1.69 19.00
C SER A 569 56.29 0.48 19.57
N SER A 570 55.92 -0.74 19.14
CA SER A 570 56.81 -1.93 18.99
C SER A 570 56.07 -3.02 18.18
N SER A 571 56.50 -3.62 17.05
CA SER A 571 57.80 -3.97 16.44
C SER A 571 58.33 -5.37 16.79
N THR A 572 58.25 -6.31 15.83
CA THR A 572 59.19 -7.41 15.41
C THR A 572 58.40 -8.35 14.48
N GLU A 573 58.77 -8.52 13.21
CA GLU A 573 59.79 -9.48 12.72
C GLU A 573 59.40 -10.96 12.95
N ASP A 574 59.19 -11.71 11.87
CA ASP A 574 60.19 -12.70 11.40
C ASP A 574 60.00 -13.01 9.90
N SER A 575 60.87 -13.83 9.30
CA SER A 575 60.95 -14.08 7.85
C SER A 575 61.43 -15.50 7.52
N SER A 576 60.93 -16.09 6.42
CA SER A 576 61.51 -17.31 5.84
C SER A 576 61.23 -17.48 4.34
N SER A 577 62.19 -18.10 3.65
CA SER A 577 62.14 -18.61 2.28
C SER A 577 61.35 -19.95 2.23
N ASP A 578 60.98 -20.58 1.10
CA ASP A 578 61.92 -20.98 0.04
C ASP A 578 61.34 -21.41 -1.33
N THR A 579 62.27 -21.75 -2.23
CA THR A 579 62.19 -22.05 -3.67
C THR A 579 61.28 -23.19 -4.16
N GLY A 580 60.83 -23.06 -5.42
CA GLY A 580 60.75 -24.16 -6.40
C GLY A 580 59.43 -24.95 -6.46
N THR A 581 59.03 -25.58 -7.57
CA THR A 581 59.80 -25.95 -8.79
C THR A 581 58.90 -25.99 -10.03
N THR A 582 59.47 -25.86 -11.23
CA THR A 582 58.82 -25.97 -12.55
C THR A 582 58.16 -27.32 -12.87
N SER A 583 57.16 -27.30 -13.75
CA SER A 583 56.90 -28.36 -14.75
C SER A 583 56.23 -27.77 -15.99
N THR A 584 56.57 -28.29 -17.18
CA THR A 584 56.28 -27.66 -18.49
C THR A 584 55.67 -28.64 -19.51
N SER A 585 54.65 -28.18 -20.24
CA SER A 585 54.28 -28.64 -21.60
C SER A 585 53.30 -27.62 -22.20
N SER A 586 53.55 -26.87 -23.29
CA SER A 586 53.72 -27.28 -24.71
C SER A 586 52.54 -28.11 -25.23
N SER A 587 51.82 -27.78 -26.31
CA SER A 587 52.12 -27.04 -27.56
C SER A 587 51.22 -25.78 -27.74
N THR A 588 51.51 -24.72 -28.50
CA THR A 588 51.84 -24.56 -29.95
C THR A 588 50.75 -25.17 -30.88
N GLU A 589 50.35 -24.57 -32.00
CA GLU A 589 50.98 -23.56 -32.89
C GLU A 589 50.03 -22.43 -33.35
N ASP A 590 50.63 -21.32 -33.83
CA ASP A 590 50.33 -20.36 -34.92
C ASP A 590 48.98 -20.40 -35.70
N SER A 591 48.52 -19.35 -36.41
CA SER A 591 49.28 -18.31 -37.11
C SER A 591 48.52 -17.00 -37.44
N SER A 592 49.32 -15.94 -37.68
CA SER A 592 49.11 -14.80 -38.60
C SER A 592 47.89 -13.87 -38.50
N SER A 593 48.20 -12.58 -38.46
CA SER A 593 47.34 -11.43 -38.74
C SER A 593 46.85 -11.35 -40.18
N ASP A 594 45.72 -10.65 -40.40
CA ASP A 594 45.57 -9.76 -41.55
C ASP A 594 44.75 -8.49 -41.18
N THR A 595 44.88 -7.43 -41.97
CA THR A 595 44.22 -6.14 -41.82
C THR A 595 43.09 -5.95 -42.81
N GLY A 596 41.89 -5.54 -42.36
CA GLY A 596 40.76 -5.29 -43.27
C GLY A 596 39.66 -4.42 -42.67
N THR A 597 39.52 -3.20 -43.18
CA THR A 597 38.42 -2.29 -42.83
C THR A 597 37.17 -2.58 -43.68
N THR A 598 36.08 -3.04 -43.07
CA THR A 598 34.75 -2.96 -43.71
C THR A 598 33.63 -2.78 -42.70
N SER A 599 32.77 -1.78 -42.94
CA SER A 599 31.50 -1.59 -42.22
C SER A 599 30.44 -2.58 -42.69
N THR A 600 29.79 -3.30 -41.78
CA THR A 600 28.53 -3.99 -42.10
C THR A 600 27.56 -3.93 -40.93
N SER A 601 26.34 -3.46 -41.19
CA SER A 601 25.19 -3.69 -40.32
C SER A 601 24.74 -5.15 -40.42
N SER A 602 24.64 -5.86 -39.31
CA SER A 602 24.07 -7.20 -39.26
C SER A 602 22.69 -7.19 -38.60
N ASP A 603 21.64 -7.18 -39.41
CA ASP A 603 20.33 -7.65 -38.97
C ASP A 603 20.46 -9.14 -38.58
N GLU A 604 20.52 -9.46 -37.28
CA GLU A 604 20.45 -10.85 -36.82
C GLU A 604 19.08 -11.43 -37.14
N LYS A 605 19.02 -12.11 -38.28
CA LYS A 605 17.83 -12.79 -38.78
C LYS A 605 17.51 -13.98 -37.89
N LEU A 606 16.49 -13.81 -37.05
CA LEU A 606 16.01 -14.78 -36.06
C LEU A 606 16.06 -16.24 -36.55
N SER A 607 16.68 -17.12 -35.77
CA SER A 607 16.69 -18.57 -36.04
C SER A 607 15.56 -19.32 -35.31
N GLU A 608 15.26 -20.54 -35.77
CA GLU A 608 14.31 -21.43 -35.09
C GLU A 608 14.76 -21.74 -33.65
N GLU A 609 16.06 -22.02 -33.47
CA GLU A 609 16.67 -22.27 -32.17
C GLU A 609 16.60 -21.05 -31.23
N GLN A 610 16.82 -19.83 -31.75
CA GLN A 610 16.63 -18.60 -30.98
C GLN A 610 15.16 -18.38 -30.57
N LEU A 611 14.19 -18.79 -31.39
CA LEU A 611 12.76 -18.73 -31.08
C LEU A 611 12.36 -19.77 -30.03
N ILE A 612 12.92 -20.99 -30.09
CA ILE A 612 12.73 -22.03 -29.06
C ILE A 612 13.35 -21.60 -27.73
N ASN A 613 14.63 -21.21 -27.72
CA ASN A 613 15.35 -20.86 -26.50
C ASN A 613 14.81 -19.60 -25.78
N LYS A 614 14.13 -18.71 -26.50
CA LYS A 614 13.39 -17.55 -25.94
C LYS A 614 11.94 -17.86 -25.58
N THR A 615 11.47 -19.10 -25.73
CA THR A 615 10.10 -19.51 -25.38
C THR A 615 10.08 -20.40 -24.14
N LYS A 616 9.33 -19.97 -23.13
CA LYS A 616 9.03 -20.74 -21.91
C LYS A 616 7.52 -20.92 -21.82
N VAL A 617 7.07 -22.17 -21.65
CA VAL A 617 5.66 -22.52 -21.49
C VAL A 617 5.47 -23.01 -20.06
N ASN A 618 4.38 -22.59 -19.41
CA ASN A 618 4.06 -23.04 -18.06
C ASN A 618 3.71 -24.55 -18.07
N PRO A 619 3.88 -25.26 -16.94
CA PRO A 619 3.38 -26.63 -16.80
C PRO A 619 1.89 -26.71 -17.14
N ILE A 620 1.51 -27.68 -17.95
CA ILE A 620 0.13 -27.91 -18.41
C ILE A 620 -0.43 -29.08 -17.62
N TYR A 621 -1.61 -28.93 -17.03
CA TYR A 621 -2.24 -29.95 -16.20
C TYR A 621 -3.56 -30.47 -16.78
N VAL A 622 -3.94 -31.68 -16.37
CA VAL A 622 -5.24 -32.28 -16.67
C VAL A 622 -6.38 -31.31 -16.29
N GLY A 623 -7.26 -31.04 -17.25
CA GLY A 623 -8.42 -30.16 -17.08
C GLY A 623 -8.18 -28.66 -17.31
N ASP A 624 -6.93 -28.21 -17.52
CA ASP A 624 -6.64 -26.80 -17.78
C ASP A 624 -7.35 -26.27 -19.05
N LYS A 625 -7.74 -24.99 -18.99
CA LYS A 625 -8.47 -24.29 -20.06
C LYS A 625 -7.68 -23.20 -20.77
N ILE A 626 -6.50 -22.88 -20.25
CA ILE A 626 -5.59 -21.89 -20.83
C ILE A 626 -4.16 -22.40 -20.70
N ILE A 627 -3.44 -22.51 -21.81
CA ILE A 627 -1.97 -22.66 -21.81
C ILE A 627 -1.36 -21.26 -21.78
N LYS A 628 -0.42 -21.04 -20.85
CA LYS A 628 0.27 -19.75 -20.69
C LYS A 628 1.76 -19.90 -20.93
N GLY A 629 2.39 -18.83 -21.40
CA GLY A 629 3.83 -18.78 -21.56
C GLY A 629 4.34 -17.41 -22.00
N ILE A 630 5.65 -17.35 -22.23
CA ILE A 630 6.36 -16.19 -22.77
C ILE A 630 7.19 -16.67 -23.97
N THR A 631 7.20 -15.89 -25.04
CA THR A 631 7.96 -16.12 -26.27
C THR A 631 8.50 -14.76 -26.77
N ILE A 632 9.00 -14.68 -28.00
CA ILE A 632 9.40 -13.39 -28.59
C ILE A 632 8.14 -12.53 -28.83
N PRO A 633 8.13 -11.22 -28.52
CA PRO A 633 7.00 -10.32 -28.80
C PRO A 633 6.49 -10.45 -30.24
N ASN A 634 5.18 -10.32 -30.41
CA ASN A 634 4.47 -10.48 -31.69
C ASN A 634 4.44 -11.89 -32.31
N THR A 635 5.07 -12.92 -31.72
CA THR A 635 4.97 -14.32 -32.19
C THR A 635 3.53 -14.80 -32.18
N LEU A 636 3.10 -15.50 -33.24
CA LEU A 636 1.83 -16.21 -33.29
C LEU A 636 2.01 -17.61 -32.71
N VAL A 637 1.15 -18.00 -31.76
CA VAL A 637 1.20 -19.27 -31.04
C VAL A 637 -0.10 -20.05 -31.29
N SER A 638 0.04 -21.33 -31.62
CA SER A 638 -1.06 -22.31 -31.72
C SER A 638 -0.65 -23.62 -31.03
N TYR A 639 -1.62 -24.46 -30.68
CA TYR A 639 -1.40 -25.78 -30.06
C TYR A 639 -2.18 -26.90 -30.76
N GLY A 640 -1.80 -28.14 -30.48
CA GLY A 640 -2.63 -29.34 -30.65
C GLY A 640 -1.99 -30.58 -30.01
N LEU A 641 -2.64 -31.73 -30.09
CA LEU A 641 -2.12 -33.02 -29.60
C LEU A 641 -1.21 -33.76 -30.61
N THR A 642 -1.02 -33.16 -31.80
CA THR A 642 -0.11 -33.59 -32.86
C THR A 642 0.50 -32.35 -33.51
N GLU A 643 1.45 -32.52 -34.44
CA GLU A 643 2.05 -31.37 -35.15
C GLU A 643 1.00 -30.65 -36.02
N VAL A 644 0.60 -29.46 -35.56
CA VAL A 644 -0.46 -28.65 -36.16
C VAL A 644 0.06 -27.80 -37.30
N ASN A 645 -0.66 -27.77 -38.42
CA ASN A 645 -0.51 -26.70 -39.41
C ASN A 645 -1.15 -25.42 -38.84
N PRO A 646 -0.37 -24.38 -38.50
CA PRO A 646 -0.88 -23.21 -37.78
C PRO A 646 -1.95 -22.45 -38.59
N LYS A 647 -1.97 -22.58 -39.92
CA LYS A 647 -2.94 -21.90 -40.80
C LYS A 647 -4.40 -22.39 -40.66
N SER A 648 -4.65 -23.41 -39.83
CA SER A 648 -5.96 -24.09 -39.71
C SER A 648 -6.56 -24.13 -38.31
N ILE A 649 -5.92 -23.55 -37.28
CA ILE A 649 -6.39 -23.57 -35.88
C ILE A 649 -6.40 -22.13 -35.30
N LYS A 650 -7.16 -21.90 -34.22
CA LYS A 650 -7.08 -20.66 -33.42
C LYS A 650 -5.61 -20.36 -33.07
N GLN A 651 -5.20 -19.11 -33.25
CA GLN A 651 -3.89 -18.59 -32.82
C GLN A 651 -4.10 -17.47 -31.81
N VAL A 652 -3.18 -17.35 -30.85
CA VAL A 652 -2.99 -16.10 -30.09
C VAL A 652 -1.71 -15.42 -30.57
N LYS A 653 -1.69 -14.08 -30.55
CA LYS A 653 -0.47 -13.31 -30.79
C LYS A 653 0.13 -12.89 -29.46
N ALA A 654 1.39 -13.23 -29.23
CA ALA A 654 2.15 -12.81 -28.07
C ALA A 654 2.22 -11.28 -27.99
N ASP A 655 2.09 -10.74 -26.78
CA ASP A 655 1.98 -9.29 -26.54
C ASP A 655 3.33 -8.56 -26.70
N VAL A 656 3.37 -7.28 -26.32
CA VAL A 656 4.59 -6.46 -26.37
C VAL A 656 5.68 -6.91 -25.38
N ASN A 657 5.33 -7.72 -24.38
CA ASN A 657 6.25 -8.33 -23.42
C ASN A 657 6.65 -9.77 -23.82
N GLY A 658 6.02 -10.33 -24.86
CA GLY A 658 6.18 -11.72 -25.27
C GLY A 658 5.21 -12.70 -24.62
N SER A 659 4.35 -12.25 -23.71
CA SER A 659 3.39 -13.10 -23.00
C SER A 659 2.26 -13.56 -23.92
N PHE A 660 1.83 -14.81 -23.77
CA PHE A 660 0.68 -15.37 -24.46
C PHE A 660 -0.22 -16.20 -23.53
N GLU A 661 -1.52 -16.12 -23.77
CA GLU A 661 -2.54 -16.98 -23.16
C GLU A 661 -3.38 -17.60 -24.27
N LEU A 662 -3.42 -18.92 -24.34
CA LEU A 662 -4.07 -19.67 -25.41
C LEU A 662 -5.19 -20.54 -24.83
N GLU A 663 -6.40 -20.40 -25.37
CA GLU A 663 -7.59 -21.17 -24.96
C GLU A 663 -7.52 -22.64 -25.42
N VAL A 664 -7.59 -23.56 -24.46
CA VAL A 664 -7.62 -25.01 -24.71
C VAL A 664 -9.06 -25.46 -24.93
N SER A 665 -9.37 -25.87 -26.16
CA SER A 665 -10.69 -26.40 -26.53
C SER A 665 -10.79 -27.92 -26.34
N ASP A 666 -9.66 -28.63 -26.30
CA ASP A 666 -9.59 -30.08 -26.14
C ASP A 666 -9.72 -30.54 -24.67
N LYS A 667 -10.00 -31.82 -24.48
CA LYS A 667 -9.92 -32.48 -23.17
C LYS A 667 -8.54 -33.12 -23.02
N LEU A 668 -7.64 -32.44 -22.31
CA LEU A 668 -6.30 -32.95 -22.01
C LEU A 668 -6.33 -34.03 -20.91
N GLU A 669 -5.61 -35.13 -21.14
CA GLU A 669 -5.44 -36.27 -20.21
C GLU A 669 -3.97 -36.46 -19.82
N LYS A 670 -3.70 -37.23 -18.75
CA LYS A 670 -2.34 -37.38 -18.19
C LYS A 670 -1.42 -38.06 -19.19
N GLY A 671 -0.28 -37.44 -19.49
CA GLY A 671 0.71 -37.97 -20.43
C GLY A 671 0.42 -37.65 -21.90
N ASP A 672 -0.64 -36.90 -22.20
CA ASP A 672 -0.77 -36.23 -23.50
C ASP A 672 0.45 -35.34 -23.74
N VAL A 673 0.88 -35.24 -25.01
CA VAL A 673 1.94 -34.32 -25.44
C VAL A 673 1.31 -33.19 -26.24
N VAL A 674 1.20 -32.02 -25.60
CA VAL A 674 0.79 -30.80 -26.28
C VAL A 674 1.94 -30.29 -27.14
N VAL A 675 1.68 -30.14 -28.43
CA VAL A 675 2.59 -29.60 -29.42
C VAL A 675 2.22 -28.13 -29.64
N LEU A 676 3.11 -27.21 -29.28
CA LEU A 676 2.96 -25.78 -29.55
C LEU A 676 3.76 -25.39 -30.79
N THR A 677 3.10 -24.81 -31.78
CA THR A 677 3.72 -24.24 -32.98
C THR A 677 3.79 -22.72 -32.84
N LEU A 678 5.01 -22.20 -32.99
CA LEU A 678 5.37 -20.79 -32.89
C LEU A 678 5.68 -20.25 -34.29
N VAL A 679 5.16 -19.08 -34.65
CA VAL A 679 5.48 -18.41 -35.92
C VAL A 679 5.84 -16.95 -35.65
N ASN A 680 7.09 -16.57 -35.92
CA ASN A 680 7.56 -15.18 -35.85
C ASN A 680 8.11 -14.77 -37.23
N GLU A 681 7.46 -13.78 -37.86
CA GLU A 681 7.68 -13.35 -39.25
C GLU A 681 7.68 -14.48 -40.31
N LYS A 682 8.84 -15.10 -40.53
CA LYS A 682 9.11 -16.18 -41.50
C LYS A 682 9.72 -17.42 -40.85
N VAL A 683 10.00 -17.36 -39.54
CA VAL A 683 10.52 -18.44 -38.72
C VAL A 683 9.33 -19.22 -38.15
N THR A 684 9.38 -20.53 -38.22
CA THR A 684 8.44 -21.43 -37.55
C THR A 684 9.24 -22.35 -36.64
N ALA A 685 8.75 -22.58 -35.43
CA ALA A 685 9.37 -23.46 -34.44
C ALA A 685 8.31 -24.32 -33.75
N THR A 686 8.71 -25.47 -33.18
CA THR A 686 7.79 -26.37 -32.48
C THR A 686 8.34 -26.81 -31.12
N ILE A 687 7.53 -26.70 -30.07
CA ILE A 687 7.84 -27.14 -28.70
C ILE A 687 6.84 -28.22 -28.28
N LYS A 688 7.28 -29.21 -27.48
CA LYS A 688 6.46 -30.33 -27.01
C LYS A 688 6.45 -30.37 -25.49
N GLN A 689 5.27 -30.34 -24.89
CA GLN A 689 5.05 -30.22 -23.45
C GLN A 689 4.08 -31.31 -22.98
N SER A 690 4.50 -32.13 -22.01
CA SER A 690 3.66 -33.19 -21.44
C SER A 690 2.64 -32.63 -20.45
N VAL A 691 1.44 -33.23 -20.43
CA VAL A 691 0.35 -32.90 -19.52
C VAL A 691 0.48 -33.69 -18.20
N LEU A 692 0.45 -32.95 -17.08
CA LEU A 692 0.66 -33.46 -15.72
C LEU A 692 -0.67 -33.63 -14.96
N GLU A 693 -0.67 -34.45 -13.91
CA GLU A 693 -1.75 -34.39 -12.90
C GLU A 693 -1.50 -33.23 -11.93
N LYS A 694 -2.58 -32.65 -11.40
CA LYS A 694 -2.49 -31.74 -10.24
C LYS A 694 -2.39 -32.61 -8.99
N GLU A 695 -1.40 -32.34 -8.15
CA GLU A 695 -1.28 -33.03 -6.88
C GLU A 695 -2.46 -32.66 -5.97
N VAL A 696 -3.05 -33.67 -5.34
CA VAL A 696 -4.15 -33.51 -4.38
C VAL A 696 -3.58 -33.83 -3.00
N GLU A 697 -3.39 -32.80 -2.18
CA GLU A 697 -3.04 -32.95 -0.77
C GLU A 697 -4.21 -33.63 -0.03
N ASN A 698 -4.19 -34.95 0.00
CA ASN A 698 -5.11 -35.74 0.79
C ASN A 698 -4.68 -35.68 2.27
N GLY A 699 -5.54 -35.14 3.13
CA GLY A 699 -5.26 -35.01 4.55
C GLY A 699 -4.84 -36.33 5.19
N SER A 700 -3.68 -36.34 5.85
CA SER A 700 -3.12 -37.53 6.50
C SER A 700 -3.97 -37.93 7.71
N ASN A 701 -4.60 -39.10 7.62
CA ASN A 701 -5.39 -39.67 8.70
C ASN A 701 -4.51 -40.03 9.92
N GLN A 702 -5.11 -40.13 11.11
CA GLN A 702 -4.38 -40.44 12.34
C GLN A 702 -3.61 -41.77 12.26
N ASN A 703 -2.41 -41.80 12.85
CA ASN A 703 -1.89 -43.05 13.41
C ASN A 703 -1.06 -42.75 14.66
N ASN A 704 -1.27 -43.56 15.71
CA ASN A 704 -0.76 -43.29 17.05
C ASN A 704 0.38 -44.27 17.39
N GLY A 705 1.53 -43.77 17.83
CA GLY A 705 2.72 -44.59 18.08
C GLY A 705 3.82 -43.87 18.88
N ASN A 706 4.04 -44.32 20.11
CA ASN A 706 5.07 -43.78 21.01
C ASN A 706 6.49 -43.95 20.46
N ASN A 707 7.33 -42.93 20.65
CA ASN A 707 8.62 -43.15 21.33
C ASN A 707 9.16 -41.87 22.00
N GLN A 708 10.08 -42.02 22.95
CA GLN A 708 10.60 -40.94 23.81
C GLN A 708 12.00 -40.45 23.41
N ASN A 709 12.38 -39.26 23.90
CA ASN A 709 13.75 -38.76 24.14
C ASN A 709 14.66 -38.60 22.89
N ASN A 710 15.20 -37.44 22.54
CA ASN A 710 16.06 -36.57 23.37
C ASN A 710 16.43 -35.25 22.64
N ASN A 711 17.08 -34.32 23.37
CA ASN A 711 17.70 -33.11 22.82
C ASN A 711 18.72 -33.38 21.70
N GLN A 712 18.74 -32.55 20.64
CA GLN A 712 19.78 -31.51 20.51
C GLN A 712 19.42 -30.44 19.47
N SER A 713 20.05 -29.26 19.60
CA SER A 713 19.96 -28.17 18.61
C SER A 713 20.82 -28.48 17.38
N GLY A 714 20.37 -28.05 16.19
CA GLY A 714 21.05 -28.29 14.92
C GLY A 714 20.39 -27.55 13.76
N SER A 715 20.66 -26.25 13.61
CA SER A 715 20.23 -25.45 12.46
C SER A 715 20.98 -25.85 11.19
N ASN A 716 20.26 -26.28 10.15
CA ASN A 716 20.79 -26.47 8.80
C ASN A 716 19.71 -26.13 7.76
N TYR A 717 19.62 -24.86 7.37
CA TYR A 717 19.00 -24.50 6.09
C TYR A 717 20.06 -24.64 5.01
N SER A 718 19.81 -25.50 4.02
CA SER A 718 20.70 -25.63 2.88
C SER A 718 20.51 -24.42 1.95
N ASN A 719 21.60 -23.73 1.64
CA ASN A 719 21.66 -22.92 0.43
C ASN A 719 21.32 -23.80 -0.78
N ASN A 720 20.69 -23.21 -1.80
CA ASN A 720 20.68 -23.78 -3.15
C ASN A 720 20.74 -22.65 -4.19
N ASP A 721 21.40 -22.95 -5.30
CA ASP A 721 22.21 -21.99 -6.06
C ASP A 721 21.45 -20.92 -6.85
N SER A 722 22.11 -19.78 -7.06
CA SER A 722 21.60 -18.59 -7.75
C SER A 722 22.17 -18.46 -9.17
N THR A 723 21.39 -18.78 -10.20
CA THR A 723 21.73 -18.40 -11.60
C THR A 723 20.48 -18.12 -12.44
N ASN A 724 20.25 -16.85 -12.83
CA ASN A 724 19.49 -16.42 -14.05
C ASN A 724 19.50 -14.88 -14.19
N ASN A 725 20.57 -14.30 -14.74
CA ASN A 725 20.65 -12.84 -14.96
C ASN A 725 19.86 -12.46 -16.23
N GLY A 726 18.83 -11.61 -16.11
CA GLY A 726 17.82 -11.45 -17.17
C GLY A 726 16.99 -10.16 -17.16
N LYS A 727 17.54 -9.03 -16.70
CA LYS A 727 16.90 -7.69 -16.75
C LYS A 727 15.52 -7.59 -16.10
N TYR A 728 15.47 -7.80 -14.79
CA TYR A 728 14.29 -7.55 -13.97
C TYR A 728 14.41 -6.21 -13.25
N LEU A 729 13.53 -5.26 -13.59
CA LEU A 729 13.10 -4.30 -12.57
C LEU A 729 12.16 -5.06 -11.61
N PRO A 730 12.22 -4.88 -10.27
CA PRO A 730 11.17 -5.37 -9.42
C PRO A 730 9.91 -4.57 -9.74
N LYS A 731 8.97 -5.25 -10.40
CA LYS A 731 7.56 -4.84 -10.41
C LYS A 731 7.04 -5.16 -9.02
N THR A 732 6.26 -4.26 -8.43
CA THR A 732 5.86 -4.34 -7.02
C THR A 732 5.20 -5.68 -6.65
N GLY A 733 4.47 -6.29 -7.60
CA GLY A 733 3.75 -7.57 -7.46
C GLY A 733 2.30 -7.47 -7.96
N GLU A 734 1.82 -6.25 -8.20
CA GLU A 734 0.44 -5.91 -8.54
C GLU A 734 0.05 -6.31 -9.97
N THR A 735 -0.16 -7.61 -10.15
CA THR A 735 -0.96 -8.12 -11.26
C THR A 735 -2.43 -7.78 -11.05
N ILE A 736 -3.13 -7.45 -12.13
CA ILE A 736 -4.53 -7.00 -12.06
C ILE A 736 -5.44 -8.23 -11.86
N SER A 737 -5.91 -8.44 -10.63
CA SER A 737 -6.96 -9.41 -10.29
C SER A 737 -8.30 -8.95 -10.87
N PHE A 738 -8.54 -9.27 -12.15
CA PHE A 738 -9.73 -8.83 -12.91
C PHE A 738 -11.02 -9.62 -12.55
N LEU A 739 -11.24 -9.86 -11.25
CA LEU A 739 -12.48 -10.41 -10.69
C LEU A 739 -13.54 -9.30 -10.57
N ALA A 740 -14.04 -8.86 -11.73
CA ALA A 740 -15.35 -8.22 -11.76
C ALA A 740 -16.41 -9.26 -11.36
N PRO A 741 -17.37 -8.94 -10.45
CA PRO A 741 -18.37 -9.89 -10.02
C PRO A 741 -19.30 -10.26 -11.19
N VAL A 742 -19.15 -11.47 -11.71
CA VAL A 742 -20.06 -12.04 -12.71
C VAL A 742 -21.37 -12.43 -12.02
N GLY A 743 -22.23 -11.43 -11.80
CA GLY A 743 -23.58 -11.61 -11.31
C GLY A 743 -24.38 -12.51 -12.25
N LEU A 744 -24.53 -13.78 -11.86
CA LEU A 744 -25.03 -14.85 -12.71
C LEU A 744 -26.50 -14.62 -13.10
N ILE A 745 -26.77 -14.27 -14.35
CA ILE A 745 -28.12 -14.28 -14.93
C ILE A 745 -28.53 -15.73 -15.22
N VAL A 746 -29.09 -16.42 -14.22
CA VAL A 746 -29.81 -17.69 -14.39
C VAL A 746 -31.17 -17.59 -13.69
N LEU A 747 -32.19 -17.20 -14.46
CA LEU A 747 -33.59 -17.43 -14.10
C LEU A 747 -34.50 -17.58 -15.33
N LEU A 748 -34.09 -18.48 -16.23
CA LEU A 748 -34.92 -18.99 -17.33
C LEU A 748 -34.76 -20.51 -17.45
N ILE A 749 -35.74 -21.26 -16.95
CA ILE A 749 -36.45 -22.37 -17.63
C ILE A 749 -37.43 -23.01 -16.63
N THR A 750 -38.69 -22.58 -16.71
CA THR A 750 -39.99 -23.21 -16.39
C THR A 750 -41.00 -22.07 -16.16
N CYS A 751 -42.21 -22.07 -16.72
CA CYS A 751 -42.96 -23.15 -17.35
C CYS A 751 -43.22 -22.96 -18.86
N VAL A 752 -43.45 -24.08 -19.54
CA VAL A 752 -44.06 -24.16 -20.88
C VAL A 752 -45.58 -24.05 -20.72
N PHE A 753 -46.29 -23.33 -21.61
CA PHE A 753 -47.43 -23.85 -22.42
C PHE A 753 -48.15 -22.78 -23.28
N VAL A 754 -47.88 -22.83 -24.59
CA VAL A 754 -48.84 -22.78 -25.72
C VAL A 754 -50.13 -21.94 -25.56
N PHE A 755 -50.30 -20.87 -26.36
CA PHE A 755 -51.25 -20.95 -27.50
C PHE A 755 -51.04 -19.95 -28.65
N LYS A 756 -51.21 -20.50 -29.85
CA LYS A 756 -50.92 -19.99 -31.20
C LYS A 756 -52.22 -19.52 -31.88
N ARG A 757 -52.32 -18.25 -32.36
CA ARG A 757 -52.91 -17.94 -33.69
C ARG A 757 -52.83 -16.49 -34.20
N ARG A 758 -52.21 -16.38 -35.39
CA ARG A 758 -52.48 -15.50 -36.56
C ARG A 758 -53.71 -14.56 -36.53
N ARG A 759 -53.51 -13.34 -37.05
CA ARG A 759 -53.84 -12.86 -38.43
C ARG A 759 -52.69 -11.92 -38.87
N VAL A 760 -52.22 -11.87 -40.13
CA VAL A 760 -52.88 -11.48 -41.39
C VAL A 760 -53.35 -10.02 -41.31
N GLU A 761 -52.90 -9.11 -42.16
CA GLU A 761 -52.07 -9.26 -43.38
C GLU A 761 -50.55 -9.12 -43.14
#